data_AF-A0A942USC0-F1
#
_entry.id   AF-A0A942USC0-F1
#
_cell.length_a   1.000
_cell.length_b   1.000
_cell.length_c   1.000
_cell.angle_alpha   90.00
_cell.angle_beta   90.00
_cell.angle_gamma   90.00
#
_symmetry.space_group_name_H-M   'P 1'
#
loop_
_entity.id
_entity.type
_entity.pdbx_description
1 polymer ?
#
loop_
_entity_poly.entity_id
_entity_poly.type
_entity_poly.pdbx_seq_one_letter_code
_entity_poly.pdbx_strand_id
1 'polypeptide(L)'
;MSKKVLIVGGVAGGASTAARLRRMDENSEIIMFERGEYISFANCGLPYYIGGTIEERNALLLQTPEAMNARFNIDVRVNNEVLSINKDKKEVIVKDLKENKEYRESYDVLVLSPGSTPLRPPIKGIDASNIFTLWNIPDTDRIKGYVDEKKPKRATVIGGGFIGLEMAENLHDRGLDVSIVEMADQVMAPIDYEMAQIAHNHIRSKDVNLVLEDGVKEFKQNNDGSTTVVLQSGKEIVSDIIILSIGIRPNSSLAKVADLEMNKRGGIIVDEYLRTSDKSIYALGDAIEVIDFNTKDKTMVPLAGPANKQGRIAANNIAGREEAYKGTQGTSIAKVFDLTVANTGINEKTLKRNGKRYREDYFTSIIHSKSNAGYYPGAIPMTIKLIFDKDGKVLGSQIVGYTGVDKRIDVLATAIRFNSTVYDLKELELAYAPPYSSAKDPVNMAGFTAENILKGDVDVIHWHEMKDLDMDKTIILDVREAIERELGYVKGSINIEVNELRNRLDELDKDKLIVIYCAIGVRGYIATRILKQNGFNNVKNLSGGYTTYSCMFCQEDGDMCGGHTCDAEVEYDEAGNPEHIEDIHQEEIGETVKLNACGLQCPGPIMQVFKKMKEMKDGDVLEVEATDPGFMSDIKTWCKRTGNTLISTEKRDKSFAAIIRKGVKNKPTTAPVANPREDKSMVVFSGDLDKAIASFIIANGAAAMGRKVTMFFTFWGLNVLRKHDKINVNKGFMDKMFGAMMPRGSRRLGLSRMNMAGMGSKMIRRVMQDKNIDSLEDLILKAQENGVRIVACAMSMDVMGITEEELIDGVEMGGVANYLGAAEESDVNLFI
;
A
#
# COMPACT_ATOMS: atom_id res chain seq x y z
N MET A 1 -28.13 43.57 -22.39
CA MET A 1 -28.83 44.09 -21.21
C MET A 1 -28.11 43.55 -19.98
N SER A 2 -27.91 44.39 -18.97
CA SER A 2 -27.40 43.95 -17.66
C SER A 2 -28.34 42.87 -17.11
N LYS A 3 -27.81 41.73 -16.67
CA LYS A 3 -28.58 40.67 -16.00
C LYS A 3 -28.30 40.72 -14.50
N LYS A 4 -29.33 40.51 -13.69
CA LYS A 4 -29.21 40.26 -12.25
C LYS A 4 -29.13 38.76 -11.99
N VAL A 5 -27.98 38.29 -11.51
CA VAL A 5 -27.69 36.88 -11.27
C VAL A 5 -27.52 36.63 -9.79
N LEU A 6 -28.37 35.77 -9.23
CA LEU A 6 -28.26 35.31 -7.85
C LEU A 6 -27.63 33.92 -7.81
N ILE A 7 -26.71 33.71 -6.87
CA ILE A 7 -26.01 32.44 -6.68
C ILE A 7 -26.21 32.00 -5.23
N VAL A 8 -26.71 30.77 -5.03
CA VAL A 8 -26.96 30.19 -3.71
C VAL A 8 -25.90 29.14 -3.39
N GLY A 9 -25.06 29.43 -2.39
CA GLY A 9 -23.90 28.64 -1.97
C GLY A 9 -22.59 29.26 -2.46
N GLY A 10 -21.69 29.59 -1.53
CA GLY A 10 -20.49 30.40 -1.79
C GLY A 10 -19.17 29.63 -1.83
N VAL A 11 -19.21 28.30 -2.02
CA VAL A 11 -18.01 27.42 -2.02
C VAL A 11 -17.67 26.99 -3.46
N ALA A 12 -17.33 25.72 -3.71
CA ALA A 12 -16.74 25.26 -4.98
C ALA A 12 -17.52 25.68 -6.24
N GLY A 13 -18.78 25.28 -6.35
CA GLY A 13 -19.59 25.53 -7.54
C GLY A 13 -19.99 27.00 -7.71
N GLY A 14 -20.57 27.59 -6.67
CA GLY A 14 -21.05 28.97 -6.71
C GLY A 14 -19.94 30.00 -6.86
N ALA A 15 -18.84 29.90 -6.11
CA ALA A 15 -17.72 30.85 -6.24
C ALA A 15 -17.04 30.74 -7.61
N SER A 16 -16.89 29.52 -8.15
CA SER A 16 -16.38 29.31 -9.52
C SER A 16 -17.28 29.97 -10.57
N THR A 17 -18.61 29.84 -10.41
CA THR A 17 -19.61 30.48 -11.27
C THR A 17 -19.48 32.00 -11.20
N ALA A 18 -19.52 32.57 -10.00
CA ALA A 18 -19.50 34.00 -9.76
C ALA A 18 -18.24 34.66 -10.35
N ALA A 19 -17.06 34.11 -10.04
CA ALA A 19 -15.79 34.63 -10.53
C ALA A 19 -15.66 34.50 -12.05
N ARG A 20 -16.18 33.41 -12.66
CA ARG A 20 -16.18 33.27 -14.12
C ARG A 20 -17.15 34.24 -14.79
N LEU A 21 -18.34 34.42 -14.22
CA LEU A 21 -19.37 35.27 -14.79
C LEU A 21 -18.92 36.74 -14.83
N ARG A 22 -18.28 37.26 -13.78
CA ARG A 22 -17.71 38.61 -13.83
C ARG A 22 -16.73 38.78 -14.99
N ARG A 23 -15.79 37.83 -15.18
CA ARG A 23 -14.83 37.88 -16.29
C ARG A 23 -15.48 37.80 -17.68
N MET A 24 -16.76 37.46 -17.75
CA MET A 24 -17.53 37.30 -18.97
C MET A 24 -18.45 38.48 -19.25
N ASP A 25 -18.95 39.15 -18.20
CA ASP A 25 -19.81 40.32 -18.31
C ASP A 25 -19.61 41.28 -17.13
N GLU A 26 -19.08 42.46 -17.42
CA GLU A 26 -18.81 43.51 -16.43
C GLU A 26 -20.08 44.23 -15.98
N ASN A 27 -21.17 44.16 -16.76
CA ASN A 27 -22.41 44.87 -16.48
C ASN A 27 -23.43 44.02 -15.71
N SER A 28 -23.19 42.72 -15.55
CA SER A 28 -24.06 41.85 -14.75
C SER A 28 -23.96 42.24 -13.26
N GLU A 29 -25.12 42.33 -12.60
CA GLU A 29 -25.21 42.41 -11.14
C GLU A 29 -25.14 41.00 -10.59
N ILE A 30 -24.12 40.68 -9.79
CA ILE A 30 -23.88 39.32 -9.29
C ILE A 30 -23.94 39.36 -7.76
N ILE A 31 -24.92 38.66 -7.20
CA ILE A 31 -25.09 38.52 -5.75
C ILE A 31 -24.92 37.04 -5.39
N MET A 32 -24.07 36.75 -4.41
CA MET A 32 -23.81 35.41 -3.92
C MET A 32 -24.19 35.30 -2.45
N PHE A 33 -25.11 34.37 -2.15
CA PHE A 33 -25.56 34.08 -0.80
C PHE A 33 -24.83 32.88 -0.23
N GLU A 34 -24.37 33.01 1.01
CA GLU A 34 -23.82 31.92 1.80
C GLU A 34 -24.45 31.95 3.20
N ARG A 35 -25.03 30.82 3.63
CA ARG A 35 -25.64 30.72 4.95
C ARG A 35 -24.60 30.68 6.07
N GLY A 36 -23.42 30.14 5.78
CA GLY A 36 -22.29 30.12 6.70
C GLY A 36 -21.56 31.47 6.77
N GLU A 37 -20.54 31.52 7.62
CA GLU A 37 -19.69 32.69 7.79
C GLU A 37 -18.64 32.84 6.68
N TYR A 38 -18.24 31.73 6.07
CA TYR A 38 -17.09 31.67 5.16
C TYR A 38 -17.50 31.25 3.75
N ILE A 39 -16.87 31.88 2.77
CA ILE A 39 -16.93 31.50 1.35
C ILE A 39 -15.60 30.88 0.92
N SER A 40 -15.61 30.11 -0.17
CA SER A 40 -14.41 29.57 -0.82
C SER A 40 -13.40 28.94 0.16
N PHE A 41 -13.88 28.22 1.18
CA PHE A 41 -13.01 27.50 2.09
C PHE A 41 -12.62 26.12 1.53
N ALA A 42 -11.49 25.59 1.99
CA ALA A 42 -10.94 24.32 1.53
C ALA A 42 -11.55 23.14 2.29
N ASN A 43 -12.74 22.69 1.87
CA ASN A 43 -13.44 21.52 2.46
C ASN A 43 -12.55 20.28 2.56
N CYS A 44 -11.69 20.06 1.55
CA CYS A 44 -10.78 18.91 1.50
C CYS A 44 -9.60 19.05 2.48
N GLY A 45 -9.34 20.24 3.01
CA GLY A 45 -8.30 20.50 4.00
C GLY A 45 -8.74 20.28 5.45
N LEU A 46 -10.05 20.08 5.70
CA LEU A 46 -10.59 20.05 7.06
C LEU A 46 -10.04 18.90 7.92
N PRO A 47 -9.97 17.63 7.43
CA PRO A 47 -9.37 16.54 8.22
C PRO A 47 -7.90 16.82 8.57
N TYR A 48 -7.13 17.36 7.62
CA TYR A 48 -5.72 17.67 7.77
C TYR A 48 -5.43 18.81 8.76
N TYR A 49 -6.36 19.74 8.93
CA TYR A 49 -6.28 20.75 10.00
C TYR A 49 -6.62 20.17 11.38
N ILE A 50 -7.56 19.21 11.45
CA ILE A 50 -7.85 18.49 12.70
C ILE A 50 -6.66 17.64 13.14
N GLY A 51 -6.01 16.95 12.19
CA GLY A 51 -4.79 16.17 12.45
C GLY A 51 -3.54 17.00 12.72
N GLY A 52 -3.56 18.30 12.38
CA GLY A 52 -2.44 19.22 12.59
C GLY A 52 -1.40 19.23 11.47
N THR A 53 -1.60 18.46 10.39
CA THR A 53 -0.76 18.55 9.17
C THR A 53 -0.87 19.93 8.52
N ILE A 54 -2.08 20.50 8.48
CA ILE A 54 -2.28 21.92 8.21
C ILE A 54 -2.33 22.63 9.56
N GLU A 55 -1.32 23.42 9.88
CA GLU A 55 -1.23 24.07 11.19
C GLU A 55 -2.11 25.34 11.27
N GLU A 56 -2.14 26.13 10.20
CA GLU A 56 -2.82 27.42 10.17
C GLU A 56 -4.27 27.29 9.71
N ARG A 57 -5.24 27.62 10.60
CA ARG A 57 -6.67 27.68 10.25
C ARG A 57 -6.94 28.57 9.02
N ASN A 58 -6.24 29.69 8.93
CA ASN A 58 -6.44 30.68 7.87
C ASN A 58 -6.02 30.14 6.48
N ALA A 59 -5.16 29.12 6.40
CA ALA A 59 -4.84 28.47 5.14
C ALA A 59 -6.06 27.78 4.49
N LEU A 60 -7.09 27.47 5.30
CA LEU A 60 -8.36 26.91 4.81
C LEU A 60 -9.26 27.97 4.19
N LEU A 61 -9.01 29.27 4.39
CA LEU A 61 -9.87 30.38 3.93
C LEU A 61 -9.25 31.04 2.70
N LEU A 62 -9.64 30.60 1.49
CA LEU A 62 -8.97 30.99 0.25
C LEU A 62 -9.39 32.37 -0.27
N GLN A 63 -10.58 32.85 0.10
CA GLN A 63 -11.11 34.17 -0.25
C GLN A 63 -12.00 34.71 0.88
N THR A 64 -12.11 36.03 0.95
CA THR A 64 -13.08 36.72 1.82
C THR A 64 -14.11 37.48 0.98
N PRO A 65 -15.29 37.82 1.53
CA PRO A 65 -16.27 38.66 0.85
C PRO A 65 -15.68 39.97 0.31
N GLU A 66 -14.83 40.64 1.07
CA GLU A 66 -14.20 41.91 0.71
C GLU A 66 -13.20 41.73 -0.44
N ALA A 67 -12.35 40.70 -0.37
CA ALA A 67 -11.40 40.39 -1.43
C ALA A 67 -12.11 39.98 -2.73
N MET A 68 -13.20 39.23 -2.62
CA MET A 68 -14.01 38.80 -3.75
C MET A 68 -14.75 39.99 -4.40
N ASN A 69 -15.27 40.91 -3.58
CA ASN A 69 -15.87 42.15 -4.06
C ASN A 69 -14.84 43.07 -4.72
N ALA A 70 -13.70 43.34 -4.07
CA ALA A 70 -12.66 44.21 -4.62
C ALA A 70 -12.10 43.69 -5.96
N ARG A 71 -11.97 42.37 -6.10
CA ARG A 71 -11.41 41.74 -7.31
C ARG A 71 -12.42 41.56 -8.44
N PHE A 72 -13.67 41.25 -8.11
CA PHE A 72 -14.66 40.81 -9.09
C PHE A 72 -15.98 41.58 -9.03
N ASN A 73 -16.09 42.63 -8.22
CA ASN A 73 -17.33 43.40 -8.05
C ASN A 73 -18.56 42.49 -7.85
N ILE A 74 -18.43 41.50 -6.97
CA ILE A 74 -19.50 40.56 -6.59
C ILE A 74 -20.00 40.97 -5.21
N ASP A 75 -21.31 41.11 -5.05
CA ASP A 75 -21.94 41.31 -3.74
C ASP A 75 -22.05 39.95 -3.04
N VAL A 76 -21.23 39.75 -2.00
CA VAL A 76 -21.20 38.49 -1.24
C VAL A 76 -21.87 38.70 0.10
N ARG A 77 -22.96 37.98 0.34
CA ARG A 77 -23.74 38.06 1.58
C ARG A 77 -23.61 36.75 2.35
N VAL A 78 -22.69 36.74 3.30
CA VAL A 78 -22.51 35.64 4.29
C VAL A 78 -23.57 35.73 5.39
N ASN A 79 -23.79 34.66 6.14
CA ASN A 79 -24.86 34.56 7.13
C ASN A 79 -26.26 34.89 6.56
N ASN A 80 -26.46 34.66 5.26
CA ASN A 80 -27.73 34.90 4.58
C ASN A 80 -28.22 33.57 3.98
N GLU A 81 -29.31 33.05 4.53
CA GLU A 81 -29.90 31.78 4.09
C GLU A 81 -31.09 32.04 3.16
N VAL A 82 -31.04 31.48 1.95
CA VAL A 82 -32.21 31.47 1.06
C VAL A 82 -33.19 30.44 1.59
N LEU A 83 -34.41 30.86 1.89
CA LEU A 83 -35.47 30.02 2.48
C LEU A 83 -36.42 29.43 1.44
N SER A 84 -36.74 30.20 0.40
CA SER A 84 -37.64 29.76 -0.67
C SER A 84 -37.40 30.52 -1.97
N ILE A 85 -37.85 29.92 -3.07
CA ILE A 85 -37.77 30.48 -4.43
C ILE A 85 -39.20 30.62 -4.96
N ASN A 86 -39.53 31.80 -5.45
CA ASN A 86 -40.77 32.07 -6.16
C ASN A 86 -40.46 32.25 -7.65
N LYS A 87 -40.66 31.18 -8.42
CA LYS A 87 -40.33 31.14 -9.87
C LYS A 87 -41.18 32.09 -10.70
N ASP A 88 -42.48 32.22 -10.38
CA ASP A 88 -43.42 33.06 -11.15
C ASP A 88 -43.09 34.54 -11.04
N LYS A 89 -42.64 35.00 -9.87
CA LYS A 89 -42.22 36.39 -9.63
C LYS A 89 -40.73 36.62 -9.84
N LYS A 90 -39.95 35.56 -10.11
CA LYS A 90 -38.48 35.58 -10.16
C LYS A 90 -37.84 36.28 -8.96
N GLU A 91 -38.20 35.83 -7.78
CA GLU A 91 -37.66 36.33 -6.51
C GLU A 91 -37.30 35.19 -5.55
N VAL A 92 -36.38 35.44 -4.62
CA VAL A 92 -36.05 34.56 -3.50
C VAL A 92 -36.34 35.25 -2.18
N ILE A 93 -36.75 34.47 -1.17
CA ILE A 93 -36.85 34.95 0.21
C ILE A 93 -35.54 34.59 0.92
N VAL A 94 -34.88 35.59 1.47
CA VAL A 94 -33.58 35.45 2.17
C VAL A 94 -33.76 35.85 3.62
N LYS A 95 -33.17 35.08 4.52
CA LYS A 95 -33.07 35.40 5.94
C LYS A 95 -31.64 35.80 6.28
N ASP A 96 -31.48 37.05 6.73
CA ASP A 96 -30.25 37.48 7.40
C ASP A 96 -30.21 36.85 8.80
N LEU A 97 -29.25 35.97 9.03
CA LEU A 97 -29.11 35.23 10.28
C LEU A 97 -28.51 36.09 11.40
N LYS A 98 -27.82 37.20 11.08
CA LYS A 98 -27.29 38.14 12.08
C LYS A 98 -28.39 39.08 12.58
N GLU A 99 -29.20 39.63 11.68
CA GLU A 99 -30.28 40.55 12.05
C GLU A 99 -31.62 39.83 12.34
N ASN A 100 -31.72 38.55 12.00
CA ASN A 100 -32.94 37.74 12.06
C ASN A 100 -34.12 38.40 11.29
N LYS A 101 -33.81 38.99 10.12
CA LYS A 101 -34.79 39.65 9.24
C LYS A 101 -34.90 38.91 7.91
N GLU A 102 -36.12 38.84 7.40
CA GLU A 102 -36.40 38.31 6.07
C GLU A 102 -36.59 39.43 5.05
N TYR A 103 -36.05 39.25 3.86
CA TYR A 103 -36.24 40.16 2.74
C TYR A 103 -36.36 39.39 1.42
N ARG A 104 -36.79 40.11 0.37
CA ARG A 104 -36.93 39.55 -0.98
C ARG A 104 -35.83 40.09 -1.87
N GLU A 105 -35.28 39.23 -2.71
CA GLU A 105 -34.31 39.62 -3.74
C GLU A 105 -34.77 39.08 -5.10
N SER A 106 -34.76 39.95 -6.12
CA SER A 106 -35.19 39.60 -7.49
C SER A 106 -34.04 39.04 -8.32
N TYR A 107 -34.34 38.25 -9.35
CA TYR A 107 -33.33 37.70 -10.25
C TYR A 107 -33.80 37.63 -11.70
N ASP A 108 -32.87 37.80 -12.64
CA ASP A 108 -33.07 37.35 -14.02
C ASP A 108 -32.70 35.87 -14.17
N VAL A 109 -31.62 35.48 -13.49
CA VAL A 109 -31.08 34.12 -13.46
C VAL A 109 -30.71 33.73 -12.02
N LEU A 110 -31.04 32.50 -11.64
CA LEU A 110 -30.69 31.91 -10.35
C LEU A 110 -29.76 30.71 -10.55
N VAL A 111 -28.72 30.59 -9.72
CA VAL A 111 -27.81 29.43 -9.70
C VAL A 111 -27.88 28.77 -8.34
N LEU A 112 -28.25 27.49 -8.31
CA LEU A 112 -28.29 26.66 -7.11
C LEU A 112 -27.02 25.80 -7.02
N SER A 113 -26.16 26.14 -6.06
CA SER A 113 -24.99 25.35 -5.67
C SER A 113 -25.00 25.04 -4.16
N PRO A 114 -26.11 24.54 -3.57
CA PRO A 114 -26.25 24.39 -2.12
C PRO A 114 -25.45 23.20 -1.54
N GLY A 115 -24.82 22.39 -2.39
CA GLY A 115 -24.02 21.24 -1.98
C GLY A 115 -24.87 20.12 -1.37
N SER A 116 -24.32 19.46 -0.36
CA SER A 116 -24.95 18.36 0.39
C SER A 116 -24.78 18.54 1.89
N THR A 117 -25.32 17.61 2.68
CA THR A 117 -25.19 17.57 4.14
C THR A 117 -24.89 16.14 4.59
N PRO A 118 -24.01 15.92 5.60
CA PRO A 118 -23.77 14.59 6.17
C PRO A 118 -25.04 13.89 6.63
N LEU A 119 -25.10 12.58 6.42
CA LEU A 119 -26.21 11.75 6.88
C LEU A 119 -26.12 11.53 8.40
N ARG A 120 -27.23 11.80 9.09
CA ARG A 120 -27.41 11.49 10.51
C ARG A 120 -28.68 10.62 10.68
N PRO A 121 -28.57 9.29 10.60
CA PRO A 121 -29.70 8.38 10.73
C PRO A 121 -30.26 8.42 12.16
N PRO A 122 -31.54 8.08 12.37
CA PRO A 122 -32.17 8.12 13.69
C PRO A 122 -31.75 6.93 14.56
N ILE A 123 -30.45 6.81 14.87
CA ILE A 123 -29.90 5.81 15.76
C ILE A 123 -30.08 6.30 17.21
N LYS A 124 -30.55 5.42 18.09
CA LYS A 124 -30.73 5.76 19.51
C LYS A 124 -29.40 6.21 20.12
N GLY A 125 -29.41 7.37 20.79
CA GLY A 125 -28.23 7.96 21.44
C GLY A 125 -27.29 8.77 20.53
N ILE A 126 -27.61 8.95 19.25
CA ILE A 126 -26.75 9.66 18.27
C ILE A 126 -26.52 11.15 18.59
N ASP A 127 -27.32 11.74 19.47
CA ASP A 127 -27.24 13.14 19.88
C ASP A 127 -26.23 13.39 21.01
N ALA A 128 -25.44 12.38 21.39
CA ALA A 128 -24.36 12.55 22.37
C ALA A 128 -23.37 13.65 21.93
N SER A 129 -22.87 14.41 22.91
CA SER A 129 -22.05 15.60 22.67
C SER A 129 -20.68 15.33 22.08
N ASN A 130 -20.20 14.09 22.15
CA ASN A 130 -18.93 13.62 21.60
C ASN A 130 -19.08 12.93 20.23
N ILE A 131 -20.28 12.98 19.62
CA ILE A 131 -20.55 12.47 18.28
C ILE A 131 -20.59 13.64 17.30
N PHE A 132 -19.72 13.62 16.29
CA PHE A 132 -19.54 14.70 15.34
C PHE A 132 -19.74 14.24 13.89
N THR A 133 -20.08 15.19 13.04
CA THR A 133 -19.99 15.09 11.58
C THR A 133 -19.06 16.19 11.08
N LEU A 134 -18.40 15.99 9.94
CA LEU A 134 -17.51 16.98 9.35
C LEU A 134 -18.04 17.45 7.99
N TRP A 135 -18.31 18.75 7.84
CA TRP A 135 -18.70 19.34 6.57
C TRP A 135 -18.16 20.76 6.33
N ASN A 136 -18.03 21.56 7.39
CA ASN A 136 -17.66 22.97 7.29
C ASN A 136 -16.64 23.39 8.36
N ILE A 137 -16.22 24.66 8.31
CA ILE A 137 -15.26 25.23 9.26
C ILE A 137 -15.78 25.16 10.72
N PRO A 138 -17.02 25.57 11.06
CA PRO A 138 -17.57 25.37 12.41
C PRO A 138 -17.54 23.92 12.92
N ASP A 139 -17.83 22.93 12.08
CA ASP A 139 -17.71 21.51 12.45
C ASP A 139 -16.27 21.16 12.80
N THR A 140 -15.33 21.65 11.99
CA THR A 140 -13.90 21.45 12.14
C THR A 140 -13.38 22.07 13.44
N ASP A 141 -13.78 23.31 13.73
CA ASP A 141 -13.41 24.02 14.95
C ASP A 141 -13.95 23.29 16.20
N ARG A 142 -15.18 22.75 16.13
CA ARG A 142 -15.75 21.94 17.23
C ARG A 142 -14.97 20.65 17.46
N ILE A 143 -14.65 19.92 16.40
CA ILE A 143 -13.90 18.66 16.51
C ILE A 143 -12.49 18.92 17.03
N LYS A 144 -11.77 19.88 16.42
CA LYS A 144 -10.40 20.21 16.83
C LYS A 144 -10.36 20.76 18.26
N GLY A 145 -11.28 21.66 18.62
CA GLY A 145 -11.42 22.16 19.99
C GLY A 145 -11.67 21.03 20.99
N TYR A 146 -12.55 20.08 20.66
CA TYR A 146 -12.78 18.89 21.50
C TYR A 146 -11.51 18.05 21.67
N VAL A 147 -10.78 17.77 20.58
CA VAL A 147 -9.53 17.00 20.62
C VAL A 147 -8.47 17.72 21.47
N ASP A 148 -8.30 19.03 21.29
CA ASP A 148 -7.27 19.80 21.98
C ASP A 148 -7.59 20.01 23.48
N GLU A 149 -8.86 20.26 23.83
CA GLU A 149 -9.29 20.55 25.19
C GLU A 149 -9.53 19.28 26.03
N LYS A 150 -10.22 18.29 25.46
CA LYS A 150 -10.62 17.06 26.18
C LYS A 150 -9.56 15.97 26.11
N LYS A 151 -8.62 16.06 25.17
CA LYS A 151 -7.55 15.07 24.96
C LYS A 151 -8.06 13.63 24.95
N PRO A 152 -9.06 13.31 24.09
CA PRO A 152 -9.60 11.97 23.97
C PRO A 152 -8.49 10.96 23.68
N LYS A 153 -8.67 9.72 24.15
CA LYS A 153 -7.72 8.63 23.93
C LYS A 153 -8.21 7.68 22.85
N ARG A 154 -9.52 7.42 22.80
CA ARG A 154 -10.13 6.47 21.87
C ARG A 154 -11.09 7.18 20.91
N ALA A 155 -10.94 6.91 19.62
CA ALA A 155 -11.83 7.39 18.57
C ALA A 155 -12.51 6.25 17.84
N THR A 156 -13.80 6.41 17.53
CA THR A 156 -14.49 5.56 16.55
C THR A 156 -14.93 6.37 15.35
N VAL A 157 -14.53 5.94 14.15
CA VAL A 157 -15.00 6.49 12.89
C VAL A 157 -16.00 5.51 12.27
N ILE A 158 -17.21 5.99 12.01
CA ILE A 158 -18.30 5.19 11.45
C ILE A 158 -18.44 5.55 9.96
N GLY A 159 -18.13 4.58 9.09
CA GLY A 159 -18.06 4.72 7.64
C GLY A 159 -16.61 4.77 7.14
N GLY A 160 -16.26 3.84 6.25
CA GLY A 160 -14.96 3.66 5.60
C GLY A 160 -14.86 4.30 4.22
N GLY A 161 -15.60 5.40 3.97
CA GLY A 161 -15.44 6.23 2.78
C GLY A 161 -14.23 7.17 2.87
N PHE A 162 -13.98 7.98 1.82
CA PHE A 162 -12.84 8.93 1.76
C PHE A 162 -12.67 9.76 3.05
N ILE A 163 -13.72 10.48 3.44
CA ILE A 163 -13.72 11.35 4.63
C ILE A 163 -13.49 10.54 5.91
N GLY A 164 -14.04 9.33 5.98
CA GLY A 164 -13.88 8.44 7.13
C GLY A 164 -12.43 8.01 7.30
N LEU A 165 -11.80 7.56 6.22
CA LEU A 165 -10.38 7.17 6.25
C LEU A 165 -9.46 8.37 6.51
N GLU A 166 -9.73 9.53 5.92
CA GLU A 166 -8.98 10.77 6.20
C GLU A 166 -9.09 11.16 7.68
N MET A 167 -10.29 11.06 8.26
CA MET A 167 -10.47 11.34 9.70
C MET A 167 -9.80 10.29 10.59
N ALA A 168 -9.86 9.01 10.21
CA ALA A 168 -9.19 7.95 10.95
C ALA A 168 -7.66 8.15 10.97
N GLU A 169 -7.07 8.46 9.81
CA GLU A 169 -5.65 8.81 9.69
C GLU A 169 -5.30 10.01 10.56
N ASN A 170 -6.03 11.11 10.42
CA ASN A 170 -5.72 12.35 11.13
C ASN A 170 -5.91 12.24 12.66
N LEU A 171 -6.85 11.42 13.13
CA LEU A 171 -7.00 11.14 14.57
C LEU A 171 -5.91 10.20 15.08
N HIS A 172 -5.50 9.22 14.28
CA HIS A 172 -4.37 8.36 14.61
C HIS A 172 -3.05 9.13 14.69
N ASP A 173 -2.80 10.06 13.76
CA ASP A 173 -1.62 10.93 13.77
C ASP A 173 -1.59 11.87 15.00
N ARG A 174 -2.75 12.13 15.64
CA ARG A 174 -2.87 12.83 16.93
C ARG A 174 -2.59 11.92 18.14
N GLY A 175 -2.29 10.64 17.91
CA GLY A 175 -1.97 9.64 18.93
C GLY A 175 -3.20 9.00 19.59
N LEU A 176 -4.36 9.00 18.93
CA LEU A 176 -5.55 8.30 19.43
C LEU A 176 -5.56 6.85 18.97
N ASP A 177 -6.14 5.99 19.82
CA ASP A 177 -6.51 4.62 19.45
C ASP A 177 -7.78 4.67 18.59
N VAL A 178 -7.65 4.30 17.31
CA VAL A 178 -8.73 4.46 16.34
C VAL A 178 -9.37 3.12 16.01
N SER A 179 -10.71 3.10 16.04
CA SER A 179 -11.53 2.04 15.46
C SER A 179 -12.29 2.58 14.24
N ILE A 180 -12.31 1.83 13.15
CA ILE A 180 -13.13 2.10 11.96
C ILE A 180 -14.23 1.05 11.91
N VAL A 181 -15.48 1.50 11.81
CA VAL A 181 -16.65 0.62 11.67
C VAL A 181 -17.30 0.87 10.32
N GLU A 182 -17.33 -0.13 9.46
CA GLU A 182 -17.95 -0.08 8.13
C GLU A 182 -18.94 -1.24 7.98
N MET A 183 -20.12 -0.92 7.44
CA MET A 183 -21.20 -1.87 7.23
C MET A 183 -20.95 -2.77 6.02
N ALA A 184 -20.22 -2.27 5.02
CA ALA A 184 -19.79 -3.08 3.90
C ALA A 184 -18.65 -4.04 4.28
N ASP A 185 -18.39 -5.00 3.41
CA ASP A 185 -17.25 -5.92 3.46
C ASP A 185 -15.91 -5.23 3.16
N GLN A 186 -15.93 -3.94 2.79
CA GLN A 186 -14.71 -3.20 2.47
C GLN A 186 -14.82 -1.70 2.73
N VAL A 187 -13.67 -1.08 2.95
CA VAL A 187 -13.51 0.38 2.84
C VAL A 187 -13.46 0.81 1.37
N MET A 188 -13.58 2.12 1.12
CA MET A 188 -13.40 2.73 -0.20
C MET A 188 -14.26 2.07 -1.28
N ALA A 189 -15.58 2.18 -1.15
CA ALA A 189 -16.55 1.61 -2.09
C ALA A 189 -16.25 1.80 -3.61
N PRO A 190 -15.62 2.90 -4.09
CA PRO A 190 -15.27 3.05 -5.50
C PRO A 190 -14.27 2.04 -6.05
N ILE A 191 -13.40 1.43 -5.23
CA ILE A 191 -12.52 0.33 -5.65
C ILE A 191 -13.15 -1.03 -5.37
N ASP A 192 -12.70 -2.06 -6.08
CA ASP A 192 -13.16 -3.43 -5.88
C ASP A 192 -12.47 -4.09 -4.67
N TYR A 193 -13.05 -5.18 -4.19
CA TYR A 193 -12.72 -5.81 -2.91
C TYR A 193 -11.24 -6.19 -2.79
N GLU A 194 -10.65 -6.80 -3.83
CA GLU A 194 -9.25 -7.21 -3.80
C GLU A 194 -8.26 -6.03 -3.81
N MET A 195 -8.70 -4.87 -4.29
CA MET A 195 -7.91 -3.64 -4.21
C MET A 195 -8.07 -3.01 -2.81
N ALA A 196 -9.26 -3.08 -2.22
CA ALA A 196 -9.52 -2.58 -0.87
C ALA A 196 -8.81 -3.41 0.20
N GLN A 197 -8.62 -4.71 -0.02
CA GLN A 197 -7.87 -5.58 0.89
C GLN A 197 -6.44 -5.08 1.13
N ILE A 198 -5.80 -4.51 0.10
CA ILE A 198 -4.47 -3.88 0.25
C ILE A 198 -4.54 -2.73 1.27
N ALA A 199 -5.60 -1.93 1.23
CA ALA A 199 -5.83 -0.87 2.20
C ALA A 199 -6.20 -1.42 3.59
N HIS A 200 -7.03 -2.48 3.69
CA HIS A 200 -7.38 -3.11 4.97
C HIS A 200 -6.13 -3.58 5.72
N ASN A 201 -5.22 -4.25 5.00
CA ASN A 201 -3.98 -4.77 5.56
C ASN A 201 -3.10 -3.65 6.08
N HIS A 202 -3.02 -2.55 5.32
CA HIS A 202 -2.25 -1.39 5.70
C HIS A 202 -2.86 -0.69 6.91
N ILE A 203 -4.19 -0.53 6.96
CA ILE A 203 -4.91 0.04 8.12
C ILE A 203 -4.63 -0.79 9.37
N ARG A 204 -4.77 -2.13 9.31
CA ARG A 204 -4.47 -3.01 10.45
C ARG A 204 -3.00 -2.93 10.87
N SER A 205 -2.07 -2.82 9.92
CA SER A 205 -0.62 -2.64 10.21
C SER A 205 -0.27 -1.33 10.92
N LYS A 206 -1.23 -0.39 10.99
CA LYS A 206 -1.14 0.87 11.75
C LYS A 206 -1.81 0.77 13.11
N ASP A 207 -2.06 -0.44 13.59
CA ASP A 207 -2.72 -0.71 14.88
C ASP A 207 -4.13 -0.08 14.95
N VAL A 208 -4.79 0.11 13.80
CA VAL A 208 -6.17 0.58 13.71
C VAL A 208 -7.12 -0.62 13.69
N ASN A 209 -8.07 -0.63 14.62
CA ASN A 209 -9.10 -1.66 14.70
C ASN A 209 -10.13 -1.48 13.57
N LEU A 210 -10.03 -2.31 12.53
CA LEU A 210 -10.94 -2.26 11.38
C LEU A 210 -12.04 -3.32 11.52
N VAL A 211 -13.27 -2.85 11.72
CA VAL A 211 -14.49 -3.67 11.80
C VAL A 211 -15.29 -3.49 10.51
N LEU A 212 -15.39 -4.56 9.73
CA LEU A 212 -16.16 -4.63 8.48
C LEU A 212 -17.42 -5.48 8.68
N GLU A 213 -18.36 -5.40 7.74
CA GLU A 213 -19.64 -6.14 7.76
C GLU A 213 -20.49 -5.90 9.03
N ASP A 214 -20.26 -4.79 9.73
CA ASP A 214 -20.97 -4.48 10.98
C ASP A 214 -21.40 -3.02 11.04
N GLY A 215 -22.60 -2.81 11.56
CA GLY A 215 -23.24 -1.49 11.63
C GLY A 215 -23.46 -1.07 13.07
N VAL A 216 -23.69 0.22 13.31
CA VAL A 216 -24.06 0.69 14.64
C VAL A 216 -25.54 0.40 14.91
N LYS A 217 -25.82 -0.18 16.08
CA LYS A 217 -27.17 -0.47 16.59
C LYS A 217 -27.68 0.64 17.50
N GLU A 218 -26.87 1.04 18.48
CA GLU A 218 -27.18 2.14 19.38
C GLU A 218 -25.91 2.75 20.00
N PHE A 219 -26.02 3.97 20.49
CA PHE A 219 -25.00 4.64 21.29
C PHE A 219 -25.48 4.70 22.75
N LYS A 220 -24.66 4.22 23.69
CA LYS A 220 -24.91 4.32 25.13
C LYS A 220 -23.92 5.30 25.75
N GLN A 221 -24.41 6.41 26.31
CA GLN A 221 -23.55 7.31 27.08
C GLN A 221 -23.17 6.67 28.42
N ASN A 222 -21.90 6.79 28.77
CA ASN A 222 -21.35 6.33 30.03
C ASN A 222 -21.25 7.51 31.02
N ASN A 223 -21.16 7.20 32.32
CA ASN A 223 -21.09 8.21 33.38
C ASN A 223 -19.80 9.04 33.35
N ASP A 224 -18.73 8.54 32.73
CA ASP A 224 -17.44 9.21 32.57
C ASP A 224 -17.39 10.17 31.37
N GLY A 225 -18.50 10.30 30.62
CA GLY A 225 -18.60 11.12 29.42
C GLY A 225 -18.18 10.42 28.13
N SER A 226 -17.69 9.18 28.19
CA SER A 226 -17.46 8.35 27.02
C SER A 226 -18.77 7.80 26.45
N THR A 227 -18.73 7.25 25.24
CA THR A 227 -19.88 6.60 24.61
C THR A 227 -19.50 5.20 24.16
N THR A 228 -20.29 4.22 24.57
CA THR A 228 -20.21 2.85 24.05
C THR A 228 -21.01 2.75 22.76
N VAL A 229 -20.33 2.45 21.67
CA VAL A 229 -20.91 2.13 20.36
C VAL A 229 -21.25 0.64 20.35
N VAL A 230 -22.54 0.33 20.36
CA VAL A 230 -23.03 -1.05 20.28
C VAL A 230 -23.27 -1.40 18.83
N LEU A 231 -22.63 -2.45 18.33
CA LEU A 231 -22.75 -2.89 16.94
C LEU A 231 -23.91 -3.88 16.75
N GLN A 232 -24.26 -4.19 15.50
CA GLN A 232 -25.33 -5.13 15.18
C GLN A 232 -24.95 -6.56 15.58
N SER A 233 -23.67 -6.92 15.50
CA SER A 233 -23.14 -8.18 16.02
C SER A 233 -23.25 -8.36 17.54
N GLY A 234 -23.46 -7.25 18.28
CA GLY A 234 -23.38 -7.22 19.74
C GLY A 234 -22.01 -6.85 20.29
N LYS A 235 -20.98 -6.71 19.44
CA LYS A 235 -19.68 -6.15 19.83
C LYS A 235 -19.88 -4.71 20.35
N GLU A 236 -19.21 -4.38 21.45
CA GLU A 236 -19.25 -3.05 22.05
C GLU A 236 -17.87 -2.39 21.94
N ILE A 237 -17.83 -1.12 21.52
CA ILE A 237 -16.60 -0.33 21.38
C ILE A 237 -16.76 0.95 22.20
N VAL A 238 -15.92 1.16 23.21
CA VAL A 238 -15.96 2.38 24.02
C VAL A 238 -15.12 3.46 23.33
N SER A 239 -15.67 4.67 23.21
CA SER A 239 -15.00 5.79 22.54
C SER A 239 -15.25 7.13 23.20
N ASP A 240 -14.21 7.97 23.19
CA ASP A 240 -14.23 9.30 23.79
C ASP A 240 -14.64 10.35 22.75
N ILE A 241 -14.39 10.07 21.47
CA ILE A 241 -14.84 10.85 20.31
C ILE A 241 -15.35 9.92 19.21
N ILE A 242 -16.44 10.29 18.55
CA ILE A 242 -17.03 9.52 17.46
C ILE A 242 -17.23 10.43 16.24
N ILE A 243 -16.82 9.96 15.06
CA ILE A 243 -17.00 10.67 13.79
C ILE A 243 -17.96 9.88 12.90
N LEU A 244 -19.07 10.51 12.51
CA LEU A 244 -20.03 9.96 11.55
C LEU A 244 -19.66 10.38 10.12
N SER A 245 -19.29 9.39 9.30
CA SER A 245 -18.86 9.53 7.90
C SER A 245 -19.56 8.52 6.97
N ILE A 246 -20.87 8.36 7.16
CA ILE A 246 -21.72 7.37 6.49
C ILE A 246 -22.38 7.90 5.20
N GLY A 247 -21.77 8.90 4.58
CA GLY A 247 -22.24 9.52 3.35
C GLY A 247 -23.06 10.78 3.54
N ILE A 248 -23.58 11.30 2.43
CA ILE A 248 -24.18 12.63 2.32
C ILE A 248 -25.51 12.60 1.57
N ARG A 249 -26.32 13.63 1.77
CA ARG A 249 -27.58 13.88 1.05
C ARG A 249 -27.53 15.22 0.32
N PRO A 250 -27.97 15.32 -0.94
CA PRO A 250 -28.06 16.60 -1.65
C PRO A 250 -28.98 17.60 -0.93
N ASN A 251 -28.59 18.87 -0.89
CA ASN A 251 -29.38 19.96 -0.30
C ASN A 251 -30.40 20.49 -1.31
N SER A 252 -31.47 19.74 -1.56
CA SER A 252 -32.49 20.04 -2.58
C SER A 252 -33.82 20.57 -2.02
N SER A 253 -33.87 20.98 -0.75
CA SER A 253 -35.09 21.54 -0.14
C SER A 253 -35.63 22.74 -0.93
N LEU A 254 -34.74 23.65 -1.35
CA LEU A 254 -35.10 24.81 -2.17
C LEU A 254 -35.72 24.42 -3.51
N ALA A 255 -35.09 23.47 -4.21
CA ALA A 255 -35.59 22.97 -5.48
C ALA A 255 -36.96 22.28 -5.33
N LYS A 256 -37.13 21.51 -4.24
CA LYS A 256 -38.40 20.85 -3.93
C LYS A 256 -39.53 21.85 -3.66
N VAL A 257 -39.27 22.88 -2.84
CA VAL A 257 -40.25 23.93 -2.54
C VAL A 257 -40.60 24.76 -3.78
N ALA A 258 -39.62 24.96 -4.67
CA ALA A 258 -39.80 25.64 -5.95
C ALA A 258 -40.46 24.78 -7.05
N ASP A 259 -40.77 23.50 -6.74
CA ASP A 259 -41.36 22.55 -7.68
C ASP A 259 -40.48 22.38 -8.94
N LEU A 260 -39.18 22.11 -8.72
CA LEU A 260 -38.22 21.72 -9.74
C LEU A 260 -38.11 20.19 -9.82
N GLU A 261 -37.79 19.67 -11.01
CA GLU A 261 -37.64 18.23 -11.21
C GLU A 261 -36.46 17.67 -10.40
N MET A 262 -36.70 16.54 -9.75
CA MET A 262 -35.72 15.86 -8.88
C MET A 262 -35.78 14.35 -9.10
N ASN A 263 -34.63 13.69 -8.94
CA ASN A 263 -34.56 12.24 -8.98
C ASN A 263 -34.99 11.59 -7.65
N LYS A 264 -35.10 10.26 -7.63
CA LYS A 264 -35.53 9.50 -6.43
C LYS A 264 -34.60 9.65 -5.22
N ARG A 265 -33.33 10.03 -5.43
CA ARG A 265 -32.33 10.25 -4.38
C ARG A 265 -32.30 11.70 -3.88
N GLY A 266 -33.17 12.55 -4.43
CA GLY A 266 -33.26 13.97 -4.10
C GLY A 266 -32.22 14.84 -4.81
N GLY A 267 -31.55 14.35 -5.86
CA GLY A 267 -30.71 15.20 -6.71
C GLY A 267 -31.57 16.02 -7.67
N ILE A 268 -31.20 17.28 -7.89
CA ILE A 268 -31.87 18.17 -8.85
C ILE A 268 -31.56 17.67 -10.26
N ILE A 269 -32.58 17.49 -11.09
CA ILE A 269 -32.40 17.08 -12.49
C ILE A 269 -32.06 18.32 -13.30
N VAL A 270 -30.99 18.21 -14.09
CA VAL A 270 -30.54 19.26 -15.01
C VAL A 270 -30.31 18.69 -16.41
N ASP A 271 -30.39 19.56 -17.41
CA ASP A 271 -29.95 19.23 -18.77
C ASP A 271 -28.41 19.32 -18.92
N GLU A 272 -27.90 19.04 -20.12
CA GLU A 272 -26.47 19.09 -20.41
C GLU A 272 -25.86 20.50 -20.26
N TYR A 273 -26.67 21.55 -20.24
CA TYR A 273 -26.24 22.94 -20.02
C TYR A 273 -26.39 23.38 -18.56
N LEU A 274 -26.70 22.43 -17.66
CA LEU A 274 -26.89 22.64 -16.22
C LEU A 274 -28.14 23.46 -15.87
N ARG A 275 -29.12 23.53 -16.77
CA ARG A 275 -30.42 24.17 -16.53
C ARG A 275 -31.37 23.19 -15.86
N THR A 276 -32.16 23.66 -14.91
CA THR A 276 -33.23 22.87 -14.27
C THR A 276 -34.47 22.82 -15.17
N SER A 277 -35.59 22.27 -14.68
CA SER A 277 -36.88 22.35 -15.37
C SER A 277 -37.38 23.79 -15.59
N ASP A 278 -36.85 24.78 -14.87
CA ASP A 278 -37.01 26.21 -15.17
C ASP A 278 -35.77 26.74 -15.90
N LYS A 279 -35.97 27.35 -17.08
CA LYS A 279 -34.90 27.86 -17.95
C LYS A 279 -34.11 29.03 -17.34
N SER A 280 -34.65 29.70 -16.32
CA SER A 280 -34.00 30.80 -15.61
C SER A 280 -33.20 30.31 -14.40
N ILE A 281 -33.27 29.01 -14.07
CA ILE A 281 -32.63 28.43 -12.89
C ILE A 281 -31.64 27.35 -13.33
N TYR A 282 -30.38 27.52 -12.92
CA TYR A 282 -29.31 26.55 -13.08
C TYR A 282 -29.06 25.83 -11.76
N ALA A 283 -28.57 24.59 -11.82
CA ALA A 283 -28.10 23.88 -10.63
C ALA A 283 -26.81 23.12 -10.91
N LEU A 284 -25.94 22.99 -9.90
CA LEU A 284 -24.63 22.36 -10.03
C LEU A 284 -24.06 21.86 -8.70
N GLY A 285 -22.93 21.16 -8.76
CA GLY A 285 -22.23 20.59 -7.61
C GLY A 285 -22.90 19.32 -7.07
N ASP A 286 -22.69 19.04 -5.80
CA ASP A 286 -23.16 17.80 -5.14
C ASP A 286 -24.69 17.65 -5.11
N ALA A 287 -25.42 18.73 -5.39
CA ALA A 287 -26.87 18.77 -5.38
C ALA A 287 -27.54 18.20 -6.64
N ILE A 288 -26.80 17.99 -7.74
CA ILE A 288 -27.38 17.60 -9.03
C ILE A 288 -27.20 16.11 -9.37
N GLU A 289 -28.11 15.60 -10.20
CA GLU A 289 -27.90 14.39 -10.99
C GLU A 289 -26.90 14.68 -12.11
N VAL A 290 -25.96 13.75 -12.34
CA VAL A 290 -25.00 13.81 -13.44
C VAL A 290 -25.06 12.54 -14.28
N ILE A 291 -24.58 12.63 -15.51
CA ILE A 291 -24.40 11.46 -16.38
C ILE A 291 -23.01 10.88 -16.18
N ASP A 292 -22.94 9.57 -15.90
CA ASP A 292 -21.67 8.84 -15.87
C ASP A 292 -21.02 8.86 -17.26
N PHE A 293 -19.74 9.16 -17.33
CA PHE A 293 -19.04 9.31 -18.59
C PHE A 293 -18.98 8.00 -19.40
N ASN A 294 -18.87 6.86 -18.73
CA ASN A 294 -18.67 5.57 -19.38
C ASN A 294 -20.00 4.85 -19.64
N THR A 295 -20.85 4.65 -18.62
CA THR A 295 -22.12 3.94 -18.79
C THR A 295 -23.22 4.77 -19.44
N LYS A 296 -23.10 6.10 -19.36
CA LYS A 296 -24.17 7.06 -19.72
C LYS A 296 -25.40 7.00 -18.82
N ASP A 297 -25.31 6.27 -17.71
CA ASP A 297 -26.39 6.22 -16.72
C ASP A 297 -26.43 7.50 -15.87
N LYS A 298 -27.60 7.76 -15.31
CA LYS A 298 -27.82 8.81 -14.31
C LYS A 298 -27.23 8.39 -12.97
N THR A 299 -26.42 9.26 -12.37
CA THR A 299 -25.75 9.01 -11.08
C THR A 299 -25.55 10.31 -10.29
N MET A 300 -24.91 10.22 -9.13
CA MET A 300 -24.51 11.36 -8.32
C MET A 300 -23.07 11.18 -7.86
N VAL A 301 -22.21 12.15 -8.15
CA VAL A 301 -20.78 12.11 -7.86
C VAL A 301 -20.36 13.40 -7.16
N PRO A 302 -20.38 13.43 -5.82
CA PRO A 302 -20.10 14.63 -5.04
C PRO A 302 -18.59 14.85 -4.90
N LEU A 303 -17.98 15.47 -5.91
CA LEU A 303 -16.55 15.75 -5.97
C LEU A 303 -16.29 17.21 -6.37
N ALA A 304 -15.28 17.81 -5.74
CA ALA A 304 -14.94 19.22 -5.94
C ALA A 304 -14.52 19.56 -7.40
N GLY A 305 -13.81 18.65 -8.07
CA GLY A 305 -13.38 18.81 -9.46
C GLY A 305 -14.57 19.01 -10.42
N PRO A 306 -15.54 18.07 -10.47
CA PRO A 306 -16.82 18.25 -11.15
C PRO A 306 -17.53 19.56 -10.81
N ALA A 307 -17.71 19.89 -9.52
CA ALA A 307 -18.42 21.09 -9.09
C ALA A 307 -17.79 22.39 -9.63
N ASN A 308 -16.45 22.50 -9.58
CA ASN A 308 -15.73 23.66 -10.13
C ASN A 308 -15.87 23.78 -11.65
N LYS A 309 -15.79 22.66 -12.38
CA LYS A 309 -15.97 22.62 -13.85
C LYS A 309 -17.39 22.99 -14.24
N GLN A 310 -18.38 22.47 -13.52
CA GLN A 310 -19.80 22.79 -13.71
C GLN A 310 -20.06 24.28 -13.46
N GLY A 311 -19.49 24.87 -12.39
CA GLY A 311 -19.61 26.31 -12.13
C GLY A 311 -19.10 27.19 -13.27
N ARG A 312 -17.94 26.82 -13.84
CA ARG A 312 -17.40 27.51 -15.02
C ARG A 312 -18.33 27.40 -16.24
N ILE A 313 -18.90 26.23 -16.48
CA ILE A 313 -19.82 25.97 -17.60
C ILE A 313 -21.13 26.73 -17.42
N ALA A 314 -21.72 26.70 -16.22
CA ALA A 314 -22.94 27.44 -15.90
C ALA A 314 -22.74 28.95 -16.17
N ALA A 315 -21.63 29.54 -15.73
CA ALA A 315 -21.32 30.94 -16.02
C ALA A 315 -21.19 31.23 -17.53
N ASN A 316 -20.59 30.32 -18.31
CA ASN A 316 -20.52 30.45 -19.77
C ASN A 316 -21.92 30.38 -20.41
N ASN A 317 -22.80 29.51 -19.91
CA ASN A 317 -24.17 29.35 -20.41
C ASN A 317 -25.04 30.56 -20.09
N ILE A 318 -24.89 31.12 -18.90
CA ILE A 318 -25.55 32.38 -18.50
C ILE A 318 -25.10 33.55 -19.40
N ALA A 319 -23.83 33.56 -19.80
CA ALA A 319 -23.27 34.52 -20.75
C ALA A 319 -23.58 34.19 -22.23
N GLY A 320 -24.37 33.15 -22.52
CA GLY A 320 -24.85 32.82 -23.87
C GLY A 320 -23.91 31.97 -24.73
N ARG A 321 -22.96 31.23 -24.14
CA ARG A 321 -22.00 30.40 -24.90
C ARG A 321 -22.45 28.95 -25.20
N GLU A 322 -23.56 28.49 -24.61
CA GLU A 322 -24.12 27.13 -24.80
C GLU A 322 -23.06 26.00 -24.79
N GLU A 323 -22.34 25.87 -23.67
CA GLU A 323 -21.37 24.81 -23.40
C GLU A 323 -22.01 23.65 -22.64
N ALA A 324 -21.91 22.44 -23.21
CA ALA A 324 -22.46 21.23 -22.62
C ALA A 324 -21.48 20.55 -21.64
N TYR A 325 -22.00 20.06 -20.51
CA TYR A 325 -21.28 19.23 -19.56
C TYR A 325 -21.23 17.77 -20.04
N LYS A 326 -20.02 17.30 -20.35
CA LYS A 326 -19.80 15.98 -20.97
C LYS A 326 -19.74 14.82 -19.96
N GLY A 327 -20.51 14.90 -18.87
CA GLY A 327 -20.56 13.87 -17.83
C GLY A 327 -19.31 13.71 -16.96
N THR A 328 -19.43 12.85 -15.95
CA THR A 328 -18.46 12.68 -14.85
C THR A 328 -17.85 11.28 -14.87
N GLN A 329 -16.52 11.17 -14.75
CA GLN A 329 -15.81 9.87 -14.69
C GLN A 329 -15.64 9.30 -13.28
N GLY A 330 -15.88 10.09 -12.23
CA GLY A 330 -15.67 9.64 -10.86
C GLY A 330 -14.20 9.53 -10.43
N THR A 331 -13.26 10.15 -11.17
CA THR A 331 -11.84 10.18 -10.80
C THR A 331 -11.66 10.72 -9.38
N SER A 332 -11.10 9.90 -8.50
CA SER A 332 -10.94 10.19 -7.08
C SER A 332 -9.71 9.52 -6.51
N ILE A 333 -9.17 10.11 -5.45
CA ILE A 333 -7.92 9.70 -4.80
C ILE A 333 -8.02 10.02 -3.30
N ALA A 334 -7.47 9.15 -2.46
CA ALA A 334 -7.31 9.37 -1.03
C ALA A 334 -5.93 8.90 -0.56
N LYS A 335 -5.41 9.58 0.46
CA LYS A 335 -4.33 9.08 1.29
C LYS A 335 -4.94 8.17 2.37
N VAL A 336 -4.37 6.98 2.53
CA VAL A 336 -4.75 5.99 3.54
C VAL A 336 -3.46 5.59 4.25
N PHE A 337 -3.15 6.35 5.29
CA PHE A 337 -1.86 6.36 5.98
C PHE A 337 -0.70 6.55 5.01
N ASP A 338 0.01 5.47 4.70
CA ASP A 338 1.16 5.50 3.80
C ASP A 338 0.80 5.24 2.34
N LEU A 339 -0.40 4.73 2.10
CA LEU A 339 -0.87 4.38 0.78
C LEU A 339 -1.61 5.54 0.15
N THR A 340 -1.51 5.58 -1.17
CA THR A 340 -2.39 6.33 -2.03
C THR A 340 -3.33 5.36 -2.72
N VAL A 341 -4.63 5.59 -2.58
CA VAL A 341 -5.70 4.79 -3.18
C VAL A 341 -6.44 5.66 -4.19
N ALA A 342 -6.43 5.27 -5.46
CA ALA A 342 -7.03 6.05 -6.54
C ALA A 342 -7.91 5.19 -7.45
N ASN A 343 -8.92 5.81 -8.06
CA ASN A 343 -9.76 5.18 -9.07
C ASN A 343 -10.27 6.20 -10.10
N THR A 344 -10.68 5.69 -11.26
CA THR A 344 -11.34 6.46 -12.31
C THR A 344 -12.20 5.53 -13.16
N GLY A 345 -13.34 6.01 -13.64
CA GLY A 345 -14.28 5.22 -14.41
C GLY A 345 -15.09 4.25 -13.55
N ILE A 346 -15.43 3.08 -14.12
CA ILE A 346 -16.38 2.14 -13.51
C ILE A 346 -15.63 0.97 -12.85
N ASN A 347 -16.12 0.51 -11.70
CA ASN A 347 -15.64 -0.71 -11.03
C ASN A 347 -16.46 -1.97 -11.39
N GLU A 348 -15.95 -3.15 -11.07
CA GLU A 348 -16.64 -4.40 -11.44
C GLU A 348 -18.01 -4.55 -10.75
N LYS A 349 -18.13 -4.12 -9.49
CA LYS A 349 -19.41 -4.14 -8.76
C LYS A 349 -20.51 -3.41 -9.51
N THR A 350 -20.20 -2.25 -10.08
CA THR A 350 -21.15 -1.44 -10.85
C THR A 350 -21.50 -2.09 -12.19
N LEU A 351 -20.51 -2.67 -12.89
CA LEU A 351 -20.76 -3.42 -14.13
C LEU A 351 -21.70 -4.61 -13.90
N LYS A 352 -21.41 -5.42 -12.88
CA LYS A 352 -22.24 -6.58 -12.50
C LYS A 352 -23.67 -6.14 -12.13
N ARG A 353 -23.83 -5.07 -11.36
CA ARG A 353 -25.15 -4.49 -11.02
C ARG A 353 -25.93 -4.03 -12.25
N ASN A 354 -25.23 -3.55 -13.28
CA ASN A 354 -25.81 -3.15 -14.56
C ASN A 354 -26.03 -4.34 -15.53
N GLY A 355 -25.92 -5.58 -15.04
CA GLY A 355 -26.17 -6.80 -15.83
C GLY A 355 -25.04 -7.19 -16.78
N LYS A 356 -23.85 -6.59 -16.65
CA LYS A 356 -22.68 -6.93 -17.47
C LYS A 356 -21.98 -8.17 -16.93
N ARG A 357 -21.57 -9.07 -17.82
CA ARG A 357 -20.93 -10.34 -17.48
C ARG A 357 -19.44 -10.34 -17.79
N TYR A 358 -18.65 -10.81 -16.83
CA TYR A 358 -17.21 -10.97 -16.98
C TYR A 358 -16.89 -12.03 -18.06
N ARG A 359 -15.86 -11.80 -18.88
CA ARG A 359 -15.48 -12.54 -20.10
C ARG A 359 -16.49 -12.52 -21.25
N GLU A 360 -17.58 -11.78 -21.12
CA GLU A 360 -18.57 -11.60 -22.20
C GLU A 360 -18.68 -10.12 -22.60
N ASP A 361 -18.98 -9.26 -21.63
CA ASP A 361 -19.07 -7.81 -21.82
C ASP A 361 -17.76 -7.10 -21.49
N TYR A 362 -17.02 -7.60 -20.50
CA TYR A 362 -15.81 -6.95 -19.99
C TYR A 362 -14.78 -7.95 -19.45
N PHE A 363 -13.54 -7.50 -19.37
CA PHE A 363 -12.38 -8.21 -18.85
C PHE A 363 -11.64 -7.33 -17.84
N THR A 364 -10.81 -7.96 -17.01
CA THR A 364 -9.97 -7.27 -16.02
C THR A 364 -8.56 -7.82 -16.01
N SER A 365 -7.61 -6.97 -15.64
CA SER A 365 -6.21 -7.37 -15.42
C SER A 365 -5.67 -6.68 -14.18
N ILE A 366 -4.91 -7.42 -13.37
CA ILE A 366 -4.21 -6.90 -12.20
C ILE A 366 -2.71 -7.06 -12.44
N ILE A 367 -1.98 -5.95 -12.33
CA ILE A 367 -0.52 -5.93 -12.40
C ILE A 367 0.07 -5.31 -11.15
N HIS A 368 1.25 -5.79 -10.75
CA HIS A 368 2.08 -5.14 -9.74
C HIS A 368 3.33 -4.59 -10.43
N SER A 369 3.50 -3.27 -10.41
CA SER A 369 4.61 -2.59 -11.08
C SER A 369 5.30 -1.64 -10.11
N LYS A 370 6.59 -1.38 -10.31
CA LYS A 370 7.32 -0.38 -9.50
C LYS A 370 6.97 1.03 -9.98
N SER A 371 6.99 1.99 -9.06
CA SER A 371 6.74 3.40 -9.36
C SER A 371 7.75 4.02 -10.33
N ASN A 372 9.00 3.58 -10.27
CA ASN A 372 10.10 3.97 -11.15
C ASN A 372 11.09 2.80 -11.37
N ALA A 373 12.19 3.05 -12.08
CA ALA A 373 13.16 2.02 -12.45
C ALA A 373 13.68 1.25 -11.24
N GLY A 374 13.58 -0.09 -11.29
CA GLY A 374 13.82 -0.94 -10.12
C GLY A 374 15.25 -0.94 -9.58
N TYR A 375 16.22 -0.42 -10.32
CA TYR A 375 17.62 -0.24 -9.89
C TYR A 375 17.88 1.14 -9.26
N TYR A 376 16.90 2.06 -9.32
CA TYR A 376 17.02 3.39 -8.74
C TYR A 376 16.40 3.41 -7.32
N PRO A 377 17.01 4.11 -6.33
CA PRO A 377 16.48 4.16 -4.97
C PRO A 377 15.04 4.68 -4.87
N GLY A 378 14.27 4.16 -3.91
CA GLY A 378 12.89 4.58 -3.66
C GLY A 378 11.85 3.98 -4.63
N ALA A 379 12.21 2.98 -5.44
CA ALA A 379 11.27 2.26 -6.29
C ALA A 379 10.39 1.31 -5.49
N ILE A 380 9.14 1.74 -5.23
CA ILE A 380 8.16 1.01 -4.41
C ILE A 380 7.05 0.46 -5.33
N PRO A 381 6.52 -0.76 -5.08
CA PRO A 381 5.44 -1.31 -5.89
C PRO A 381 4.11 -0.54 -5.75
N MET A 382 3.33 -0.60 -6.83
CA MET A 382 1.92 -0.23 -6.90
C MET A 382 1.16 -1.35 -7.61
N THR A 383 -0.09 -1.56 -7.20
CA THR A 383 -1.02 -2.48 -7.84
C THR A 383 -1.97 -1.68 -8.72
N ILE A 384 -2.08 -2.05 -10.00
CA ILE A 384 -3.00 -1.45 -10.96
C ILE A 384 -3.99 -2.52 -11.40
N LYS A 385 -5.27 -2.24 -11.20
CA LYS A 385 -6.37 -2.95 -11.84
C LYS A 385 -6.85 -2.14 -13.04
N LEU A 386 -7.00 -2.80 -14.18
CA LEU A 386 -7.59 -2.24 -15.39
C LEU A 386 -8.85 -3.02 -15.74
N ILE A 387 -9.91 -2.31 -16.12
CA ILE A 387 -11.20 -2.86 -16.54
C ILE A 387 -11.47 -2.36 -17.95
N PHE A 388 -11.73 -3.27 -18.89
CA PHE A 388 -11.88 -2.96 -20.30
C PHE A 388 -12.92 -3.85 -20.98
N ASP A 389 -13.54 -3.38 -22.06
CA ASP A 389 -14.50 -4.17 -22.83
C ASP A 389 -13.81 -5.10 -23.84
N LYS A 390 -14.61 -5.92 -24.53
CA LYS A 390 -14.15 -6.86 -25.57
C LYS A 390 -13.47 -6.19 -26.76
N ASP A 391 -13.80 -4.93 -27.05
CA ASP A 391 -13.22 -4.15 -28.14
C ASP A 391 -11.96 -3.40 -27.67
N GLY A 392 -11.61 -3.55 -26.39
CA GLY A 392 -10.45 -2.97 -25.75
C GLY A 392 -10.68 -1.56 -25.20
N LYS A 393 -11.89 -1.02 -25.21
CA LYS A 393 -12.17 0.29 -24.60
C LYS A 393 -11.90 0.22 -23.10
N VAL A 394 -11.15 1.19 -22.58
CA VAL A 394 -10.89 1.28 -21.14
C VAL A 394 -12.14 1.82 -20.44
N LEU A 395 -12.70 1.03 -19.52
CA LEU A 395 -13.92 1.35 -18.77
C LEU A 395 -13.60 1.94 -17.39
N GLY A 396 -12.50 1.51 -16.78
CA GLY A 396 -12.08 1.99 -15.47
C GLY A 396 -10.72 1.48 -15.06
N SER A 397 -10.13 2.14 -14.05
CA SER A 397 -8.90 1.69 -13.42
C SER A 397 -8.88 2.05 -11.93
N GLN A 398 -8.16 1.24 -11.16
CA GLN A 398 -7.98 1.39 -9.73
C GLN A 398 -6.52 1.15 -9.42
N ILE A 399 -5.93 1.98 -8.57
CA ILE A 399 -4.51 1.91 -8.24
C ILE A 399 -4.34 2.05 -6.73
N VAL A 400 -3.58 1.15 -6.13
CA VAL A 400 -3.17 1.21 -4.72
C VAL A 400 -1.66 1.05 -4.62
N GLY A 401 -0.99 1.98 -3.95
CA GLY A 401 0.46 1.93 -3.76
C GLY A 401 0.98 3.14 -3.01
N TYR A 402 2.29 3.23 -2.82
CA TYR A 402 2.89 4.28 -1.99
C TYR A 402 3.24 5.54 -2.78
N THR A 403 3.83 5.41 -3.97
CA THR A 403 4.35 6.55 -4.74
C THR A 403 3.97 6.47 -6.22
N GLY A 404 3.71 7.62 -6.84
CA GLY A 404 3.43 7.72 -8.28
C GLY A 404 2.07 7.15 -8.73
N VAL A 405 1.14 6.95 -7.80
CA VAL A 405 -0.24 6.49 -8.02
C VAL A 405 -1.06 7.58 -8.72
N ASP A 406 -0.99 8.80 -8.19
CA ASP A 406 -1.54 10.04 -8.74
C ASP A 406 -1.22 10.22 -10.23
N LYS A 407 0.05 10.09 -10.61
CA LYS A 407 0.49 10.21 -12.00
C LYS A 407 -0.19 9.21 -12.92
N ARG A 408 -0.31 7.94 -12.49
CA ARG A 408 -0.87 6.88 -13.35
C ARG A 408 -2.38 6.97 -13.44
N ILE A 409 -3.05 7.33 -12.35
CA ILE A 409 -4.50 7.50 -12.41
C ILE A 409 -4.89 8.68 -13.30
N ASP A 410 -4.10 9.76 -13.31
CA ASP A 410 -4.34 10.92 -14.19
C ASP A 410 -4.14 10.57 -15.67
N VAL A 411 -3.10 9.81 -16.01
CA VAL A 411 -2.88 9.31 -17.38
C VAL A 411 -4.06 8.43 -17.82
N LEU A 412 -4.50 7.50 -16.97
CA LEU A 412 -5.63 6.62 -17.30
C LEU A 412 -6.97 7.36 -17.36
N ALA A 413 -7.20 8.33 -16.47
CA ALA A 413 -8.38 9.18 -16.52
C ALA A 413 -8.41 10.01 -17.81
N THR A 414 -7.25 10.52 -18.25
CA THR A 414 -7.11 11.23 -19.53
C THR A 414 -7.41 10.31 -20.70
N ALA A 415 -6.81 9.12 -20.74
CA ALA A 415 -7.06 8.12 -21.78
C ALA A 415 -8.55 7.75 -21.89
N ILE A 416 -9.21 7.46 -20.76
CA ILE A 416 -10.66 7.20 -20.71
C ILE A 416 -11.44 8.39 -21.26
N ARG A 417 -11.07 9.64 -20.90
CA ARG A 417 -11.78 10.85 -21.35
C ARG A 417 -11.73 11.02 -22.88
N PHE A 418 -10.68 10.52 -23.52
CA PHE A 418 -10.52 10.49 -24.98
C PHE A 418 -11.04 9.20 -25.63
N ASN A 419 -11.75 8.34 -24.88
CA ASN A 419 -12.23 7.02 -25.31
C ASN A 419 -11.12 6.11 -25.84
N SER A 420 -9.90 6.22 -25.29
CA SER A 420 -8.80 5.35 -25.64
C SER A 420 -9.07 3.89 -25.29
N THR A 421 -8.38 3.01 -26.00
CA THR A 421 -8.38 1.57 -25.85
C THR A 421 -7.10 1.09 -25.17
N VAL A 422 -7.06 -0.18 -24.77
CA VAL A 422 -5.86 -0.84 -24.24
C VAL A 422 -4.71 -0.87 -25.25
N TYR A 423 -5.03 -0.82 -26.55
CA TYR A 423 -4.05 -0.73 -27.64
C TYR A 423 -3.39 0.65 -27.71
N ASP A 424 -4.12 1.70 -27.35
CA ASP A 424 -3.54 3.05 -27.23
C ASP A 424 -2.63 3.14 -25.99
N LEU A 425 -3.03 2.51 -24.87
CA LEU A 425 -2.25 2.54 -23.62
C LEU A 425 -0.83 1.97 -23.79
N LYS A 426 -0.66 0.93 -24.60
CA LYS A 426 0.68 0.35 -24.86
C LYS A 426 1.55 1.24 -25.76
N GLU A 427 0.95 2.15 -26.53
CA GLU A 427 1.66 3.06 -27.44
C GLU A 427 2.00 4.42 -26.81
N LEU A 428 1.47 4.71 -25.62
CA LEU A 428 1.76 5.96 -24.91
C LEU A 428 3.27 6.15 -24.66
N GLU A 429 3.82 7.22 -25.25
CA GLU A 429 5.18 7.69 -24.98
C GLU A 429 5.17 8.60 -23.75
N LEU A 430 5.49 8.03 -22.59
CA LEU A 430 5.51 8.74 -21.31
C LEU A 430 6.94 9.13 -20.92
N ALA A 431 7.07 10.22 -20.16
CA ALA A 431 8.36 10.73 -19.72
C ALA A 431 9.13 9.70 -18.87
N TYR A 432 10.33 9.34 -19.31
CA TYR A 432 11.19 8.37 -18.64
C TYR A 432 12.55 8.96 -18.29
N ALA A 433 12.85 8.93 -16.99
CA ALA A 433 14.20 8.81 -16.46
C ALA A 433 14.11 7.95 -15.17
N PRO A 434 15.22 7.34 -14.72
CA PRO A 434 15.23 6.38 -13.61
C PRO A 434 14.52 6.81 -12.31
N PRO A 435 14.57 8.10 -11.89
CA PRO A 435 13.86 8.57 -10.70
C PRO A 435 12.34 8.63 -10.82
N TYR A 436 11.80 8.64 -12.04
CA TYR A 436 10.39 9.00 -12.28
C TYR A 436 9.56 7.87 -12.88
N SER A 437 10.16 7.02 -13.72
CA SER A 437 9.47 5.90 -14.37
C SER A 437 10.43 4.78 -14.74
N SER A 438 9.92 3.80 -15.49
CA SER A 438 10.67 2.75 -16.17
C SER A 438 10.57 2.96 -17.68
N ALA A 439 11.44 2.30 -18.46
CA ALA A 439 11.40 2.38 -19.93
C ALA A 439 10.05 1.96 -20.53
N LYS A 440 9.30 1.10 -19.81
CA LYS A 440 7.87 0.85 -20.02
C LYS A 440 7.17 1.27 -18.74
N ASP A 441 6.33 2.28 -18.82
CA ASP A 441 5.58 2.76 -17.66
C ASP A 441 4.57 1.68 -17.20
N PRO A 442 4.21 1.63 -15.91
CA PRO A 442 3.08 0.81 -15.44
C PRO A 442 1.81 0.91 -16.30
N VAL A 443 1.50 2.07 -16.90
CA VAL A 443 0.37 2.22 -17.84
C VAL A 443 0.59 1.41 -19.12
N ASN A 444 1.79 1.43 -19.70
CA ASN A 444 2.10 0.61 -20.86
C ASN A 444 2.02 -0.88 -20.52
N MET A 445 2.52 -1.26 -19.33
CA MET A 445 2.44 -2.65 -18.84
C MET A 445 1.00 -3.12 -18.66
N ALA A 446 0.10 -2.25 -18.21
CA ALA A 446 -1.33 -2.55 -18.14
C ALA A 446 -1.93 -2.76 -19.54
N GLY A 447 -1.57 -1.89 -20.49
CA GLY A 447 -1.96 -2.02 -21.91
C GLY A 447 -1.49 -3.33 -22.54
N PHE A 448 -0.21 -3.70 -22.37
CA PHE A 448 0.33 -4.97 -22.88
C PHE A 448 -0.39 -6.19 -22.27
N THR A 449 -0.64 -6.16 -20.96
CA THR A 449 -1.30 -7.27 -20.28
C THR A 449 -2.73 -7.45 -20.78
N ALA A 450 -3.48 -6.36 -20.90
CA ALA A 450 -4.85 -6.38 -21.41
C ALA A 450 -4.93 -6.78 -22.89
N GLU A 451 -4.01 -6.30 -23.74
CA GLU A 451 -3.91 -6.74 -25.14
C GLU A 451 -3.72 -8.26 -25.24
N ASN A 452 -2.81 -8.83 -24.44
CA ASN A 452 -2.53 -10.26 -24.48
C ASN A 452 -3.77 -11.10 -24.07
N ILE A 453 -4.61 -10.58 -23.17
CA ILE A 453 -5.88 -11.21 -22.81
C ILE A 453 -6.85 -11.17 -23.99
N LEU A 454 -7.05 -10.00 -24.62
CA LEU A 454 -7.99 -9.85 -25.75
C LEU A 454 -7.57 -10.66 -26.98
N LYS A 455 -6.26 -10.80 -27.22
CA LYS A 455 -5.72 -11.60 -28.33
C LYS A 455 -5.73 -13.10 -28.06
N GLY A 456 -6.09 -13.54 -26.84
CA GLY A 456 -6.02 -14.96 -26.44
C GLY A 456 -4.59 -15.48 -26.25
N ASP A 457 -3.59 -14.60 -26.22
CA ASP A 457 -2.20 -14.98 -25.97
C ASP A 457 -2.01 -15.53 -24.55
N VAL A 458 -2.84 -15.07 -23.61
CA VAL A 458 -2.91 -15.58 -22.25
C VAL A 458 -4.38 -15.66 -21.81
N ASP A 459 -4.76 -16.80 -21.24
CA ASP A 459 -6.02 -16.93 -20.51
C ASP A 459 -5.73 -16.67 -19.03
N VAL A 460 -6.56 -15.87 -18.38
CA VAL A 460 -6.37 -15.50 -16.97
C VAL A 460 -7.40 -16.17 -16.09
N ILE A 461 -6.98 -16.56 -14.89
CA ILE A 461 -7.86 -16.94 -13.78
C ILE A 461 -7.66 -15.96 -12.63
N HIS A 462 -8.74 -15.59 -11.95
CA HIS A 462 -8.69 -14.66 -10.81
C HIS A 462 -8.70 -15.42 -9.48
N TRP A 463 -8.27 -14.73 -8.42
CA TRP A 463 -8.14 -15.27 -7.06
C TRP A 463 -9.42 -15.95 -6.56
N HIS A 464 -10.61 -15.40 -6.87
CA HIS A 464 -11.88 -15.95 -6.41
C HIS A 464 -12.28 -17.25 -7.13
N GLU A 465 -11.86 -17.43 -8.40
CA GLU A 465 -12.10 -18.65 -9.17
C GLU A 465 -11.24 -19.83 -8.70
N MET A 466 -10.17 -19.57 -7.92
CA MET A 466 -9.30 -20.62 -7.39
C MET A 466 -10.01 -21.56 -6.41
N LYS A 467 -11.07 -21.09 -5.74
CA LYS A 467 -11.86 -21.89 -4.78
C LYS A 467 -12.72 -22.95 -5.46
N ASP A 468 -13.08 -22.72 -6.72
CA ASP A 468 -14.03 -23.55 -7.46
C ASP A 468 -13.32 -24.60 -8.35
N LEU A 469 -12.00 -24.73 -8.20
CA LEU A 469 -11.19 -25.66 -9.00
C LEU A 469 -11.35 -27.10 -8.50
N ASP A 470 -11.62 -28.00 -9.44
CA ASP A 470 -11.53 -29.44 -9.22
C ASP A 470 -10.06 -29.87 -9.24
N MET A 471 -9.50 -30.13 -8.06
CA MET A 471 -8.09 -30.47 -7.86
C MET A 471 -7.70 -31.81 -8.50
N ASP A 472 -8.64 -32.71 -8.78
CA ASP A 472 -8.34 -33.97 -9.47
C ASP A 472 -8.04 -33.75 -10.96
N LYS A 473 -8.67 -32.73 -11.55
CA LYS A 473 -8.56 -32.36 -12.97
C LYS A 473 -7.64 -31.16 -13.21
N THR A 474 -7.07 -30.57 -12.16
CA THR A 474 -6.30 -29.33 -12.22
C THR A 474 -4.91 -29.51 -11.63
N ILE A 475 -3.90 -28.99 -12.33
CA ILE A 475 -2.53 -28.84 -11.82
C ILE A 475 -2.33 -27.36 -11.48
N ILE A 476 -2.04 -27.06 -10.22
CA ILE A 476 -1.58 -25.72 -9.82
C ILE A 476 -0.05 -25.72 -9.90
N LEU A 477 0.51 -24.88 -10.76
CA LEU A 477 1.94 -24.80 -11.04
C LEU A 477 2.55 -23.50 -10.51
N ASP A 478 3.39 -23.61 -9.49
CA ASP A 478 4.20 -22.53 -8.94
C ASP A 478 5.52 -22.44 -9.72
N VAL A 479 5.72 -21.36 -10.48
CA VAL A 479 6.94 -21.16 -11.28
C VAL A 479 7.95 -20.21 -10.64
N ARG A 480 7.78 -19.90 -9.35
CA ARG A 480 8.75 -19.14 -8.55
C ARG A 480 9.94 -20.00 -8.17
N GLU A 481 11.01 -19.35 -7.73
CA GLU A 481 12.19 -20.01 -7.17
C GLU A 481 11.85 -20.61 -5.79
N ALA A 482 12.55 -21.69 -5.41
CA ALA A 482 12.28 -22.41 -4.17
C ALA A 482 12.27 -21.50 -2.92
N ILE A 483 13.17 -20.51 -2.86
CA ILE A 483 13.26 -19.55 -1.75
C ILE A 483 12.01 -18.66 -1.61
N GLU A 484 11.37 -18.29 -2.73
CA GLU A 484 10.12 -17.52 -2.68
C GLU A 484 8.95 -18.36 -2.18
N ARG A 485 9.02 -19.68 -2.38
CA ARG A 485 8.00 -20.63 -1.94
C ARG A 485 8.01 -20.81 -0.42
N GLU A 486 9.17 -20.61 0.23
CA GLU A 486 9.29 -20.66 1.69
C GLU A 486 8.49 -19.54 2.39
N LEU A 487 8.30 -18.40 1.71
CA LEU A 487 7.47 -17.28 2.19
C LEU A 487 5.95 -17.56 2.05
N GLY A 488 5.59 -18.74 1.55
CA GLY A 488 4.22 -19.20 1.38
C GLY A 488 3.88 -19.55 -0.07
N TYR A 489 2.90 -20.44 -0.22
CA TYR A 489 2.47 -20.95 -1.52
C TYR A 489 0.99 -21.36 -1.51
N VAL A 490 0.42 -21.51 -2.72
CA VAL A 490 -0.94 -22.03 -2.90
C VAL A 490 -0.94 -23.51 -2.55
N LYS A 491 -1.78 -23.93 -1.60
CA LYS A 491 -1.86 -25.34 -1.16
C LYS A 491 -2.10 -26.28 -2.34
N GLY A 492 -1.39 -27.40 -2.38
CA GLY A 492 -1.48 -28.38 -3.48
C GLY A 492 -0.72 -27.99 -4.75
N SER A 493 0.01 -26.86 -4.78
CA SER A 493 0.81 -26.49 -5.95
C SER A 493 2.08 -27.33 -6.11
N ILE A 494 2.41 -27.66 -7.35
CA ILE A 494 3.69 -28.25 -7.77
C ILE A 494 4.65 -27.12 -8.11
N ASN A 495 5.92 -27.21 -7.69
CA ASN A 495 6.92 -26.19 -8.01
C ASN A 495 7.85 -26.64 -9.15
N ILE A 496 7.83 -25.89 -10.25
CA ILE A 496 8.79 -26.03 -11.36
C ILE A 496 9.19 -24.61 -11.77
N GLU A 497 10.41 -24.21 -11.44
CA GLU A 497 10.89 -22.86 -11.71
C GLU A 497 10.79 -22.53 -13.20
N VAL A 498 10.43 -21.29 -13.54
CA VAL A 498 10.23 -20.88 -14.95
C VAL A 498 11.46 -21.11 -15.84
N ASN A 499 12.66 -21.05 -15.26
CA ASN A 499 13.92 -21.27 -15.95
C ASN A 499 14.18 -22.76 -16.27
N GLU A 500 13.62 -23.66 -15.46
CA GLU A 500 13.74 -25.12 -15.63
C GLU A 500 12.58 -25.72 -16.42
N LEU A 501 11.44 -25.03 -16.48
CA LEU A 501 10.18 -25.51 -17.05
C LEU A 501 10.33 -26.14 -18.45
N ARG A 502 11.15 -25.55 -19.32
CA ARG A 502 11.36 -26.07 -20.70
C ARG A 502 11.95 -27.49 -20.72
N ASN A 503 12.76 -27.84 -19.73
CA ASN A 503 13.42 -29.14 -19.64
C ASN A 503 12.58 -30.17 -18.87
N ARG A 504 11.46 -29.73 -18.27
CA ARG A 504 10.62 -30.51 -17.35
C ARG A 504 9.16 -30.53 -17.80
N LEU A 505 8.92 -30.33 -19.10
CA LEU A 505 7.56 -30.33 -19.67
C LEU A 505 6.88 -31.70 -19.54
N ASP A 506 7.65 -32.78 -19.57
CA ASP A 506 7.14 -34.16 -19.50
C ASP A 506 6.57 -34.51 -18.11
N GLU A 507 6.82 -33.69 -17.09
CA GLU A 507 6.24 -33.85 -15.75
C GLU A 507 4.80 -33.33 -15.67
N LEU A 508 4.33 -32.61 -16.69
CA LEU A 508 3.02 -31.98 -16.72
C LEU A 508 2.06 -32.74 -17.63
N ASP A 509 0.88 -33.05 -17.10
CA ASP A 509 -0.21 -33.68 -17.85
C ASP A 509 -0.87 -32.68 -18.79
N LYS A 510 -0.85 -32.97 -20.10
CA LYS A 510 -1.43 -32.11 -21.15
C LYS A 510 -2.95 -32.10 -21.17
N ASP A 511 -3.58 -33.12 -20.60
CA ASP A 511 -5.04 -33.27 -20.61
C ASP A 511 -5.72 -32.53 -19.44
N LYS A 512 -4.94 -32.14 -18.43
CA LYS A 512 -5.42 -31.38 -17.27
C LYS A 512 -5.41 -29.87 -17.51
N LEU A 513 -6.25 -29.17 -16.75
CA LEU A 513 -6.14 -27.71 -16.63
C LEU A 513 -4.88 -27.37 -15.86
N ILE A 514 -3.99 -26.54 -16.42
CA ILE A 514 -2.81 -26.04 -15.72
C ILE A 514 -3.02 -24.59 -15.33
N VAL A 515 -3.11 -24.34 -14.02
CA VAL A 515 -3.18 -22.99 -13.45
C VAL A 515 -1.78 -22.59 -12.97
N ILE A 516 -1.18 -21.65 -13.67
CA ILE A 516 0.18 -21.19 -13.40
C ILE A 516 0.14 -19.92 -12.56
N TYR A 517 1.01 -19.83 -11.56
CA TYR A 517 1.28 -18.56 -10.90
C TYR A 517 2.76 -18.34 -10.64
N CYS A 518 3.13 -17.07 -10.51
CA CYS A 518 4.40 -16.66 -9.91
C CYS A 518 4.11 -15.58 -8.85
N ALA A 519 5.12 -14.82 -8.39
CA ALA A 519 4.89 -13.73 -7.42
C ALA A 519 3.83 -12.71 -7.89
N ILE A 520 4.03 -12.12 -9.08
CA ILE A 520 3.20 -11.00 -9.56
C ILE A 520 2.55 -11.23 -10.95
N GLY A 521 2.50 -12.48 -11.42
CA GLY A 521 1.93 -12.86 -12.73
C GLY A 521 2.86 -12.76 -13.96
N VAL A 522 3.99 -12.03 -13.90
CA VAL A 522 4.90 -11.85 -15.06
C VAL A 522 5.60 -13.13 -15.50
N ARG A 523 6.22 -13.87 -14.57
CA ARG A 523 6.87 -15.17 -14.88
C ARG A 523 5.82 -16.24 -15.19
N GLY A 524 4.65 -16.17 -14.56
CA GLY A 524 3.51 -17.02 -14.89
C GLY A 524 3.02 -16.84 -16.32
N TYR A 525 3.00 -15.61 -16.84
CA TYR A 525 2.73 -15.33 -18.26
C TYR A 525 3.78 -15.98 -19.18
N ILE A 526 5.06 -15.84 -18.87
CA ILE A 526 6.15 -16.47 -19.65
C ILE A 526 5.97 -18.00 -19.69
N ALA A 527 5.72 -18.62 -18.54
CA ALA A 527 5.44 -20.04 -18.43
C ALA A 527 4.18 -20.44 -19.23
N THR A 528 3.12 -19.64 -19.18
CA THR A 528 1.90 -19.87 -19.98
C THR A 528 2.21 -19.90 -21.48
N ARG A 529 3.03 -18.97 -21.96
CA ARG A 529 3.45 -18.95 -23.37
C ARG A 529 4.32 -20.14 -23.73
N ILE A 530 5.23 -20.57 -22.85
CA ILE A 530 6.02 -21.78 -23.03
C ILE A 530 5.11 -23.00 -23.19
N LEU A 531 4.15 -23.18 -22.27
CA LEU A 531 3.25 -24.35 -22.32
C LEU A 531 2.33 -24.32 -23.55
N LYS A 532 1.66 -23.19 -23.84
CA LYS A 532 0.78 -23.06 -25.01
C LYS A 532 1.52 -23.39 -26.32
N GLN A 533 2.75 -22.93 -26.48
CA GLN A 533 3.57 -23.20 -27.68
C GLN A 533 4.10 -24.64 -27.77
N ASN A 534 4.02 -25.43 -26.68
CA ASN A 534 4.40 -26.85 -26.64
C ASN A 534 3.18 -27.79 -26.59
N GLY A 535 2.01 -27.30 -27.02
CA GLY A 535 0.80 -28.10 -27.22
C GLY A 535 -0.06 -28.30 -25.96
N PHE A 536 0.17 -27.53 -24.90
CA PHE A 536 -0.73 -27.49 -23.75
C PHE A 536 -1.88 -26.51 -24.04
N ASN A 537 -3.08 -27.03 -24.28
CA ASN A 537 -4.21 -26.22 -24.74
C ASN A 537 -5.01 -25.56 -23.60
N ASN A 538 -4.95 -26.11 -22.39
CA ASN A 538 -5.75 -25.67 -21.25
C ASN A 538 -4.87 -25.08 -20.14
N VAL A 539 -4.34 -23.87 -20.38
CA VAL A 539 -3.39 -23.20 -19.47
C VAL A 539 -3.90 -21.81 -19.11
N LYS A 540 -4.01 -21.53 -17.82
CA LYS A 540 -4.43 -20.22 -17.29
C LYS A 540 -3.36 -19.63 -16.38
N ASN A 541 -3.15 -18.32 -16.46
CA ASN A 541 -2.27 -17.57 -15.57
C ASN A 541 -3.08 -16.90 -14.45
N LEU A 542 -2.64 -17.04 -13.20
CA LEU A 542 -3.25 -16.36 -12.07
C LEU A 542 -2.97 -14.84 -12.14
N SER A 543 -4.01 -14.05 -12.41
CA SER A 543 -3.91 -12.59 -12.49
C SER A 543 -3.46 -12.00 -11.16
N GLY A 544 -2.44 -11.13 -11.18
CA GLY A 544 -1.81 -10.59 -9.98
C GLY A 544 -0.87 -11.56 -9.25
N GLY A 545 -0.86 -12.85 -9.60
CA GLY A 545 0.02 -13.86 -9.00
C GLY A 545 -0.24 -14.12 -7.51
N TYR A 546 0.77 -14.70 -6.84
CA TYR A 546 0.72 -15.03 -5.42
C TYR A 546 0.52 -13.80 -4.54
N THR A 547 1.07 -12.63 -4.91
CA THR A 547 0.92 -11.38 -4.14
C THR A 547 -0.54 -10.97 -3.99
N THR A 548 -1.33 -11.02 -5.08
CA THR A 548 -2.77 -10.76 -4.99
C THR A 548 -3.47 -11.89 -4.24
N TYR A 549 -3.14 -13.15 -4.52
CA TYR A 549 -3.78 -14.30 -3.87
C TYR A 549 -3.59 -14.33 -2.35
N SER A 550 -2.36 -14.13 -1.87
CA SER A 550 -2.02 -14.21 -0.45
C SER A 550 -2.67 -13.08 0.34
N CYS A 551 -2.80 -11.90 -0.28
CA CYS A 551 -3.56 -10.76 0.25
C CYS A 551 -5.01 -11.14 0.57
N MET A 552 -5.62 -12.05 -0.21
CA MET A 552 -7.02 -12.46 -0.05
C MET A 552 -7.23 -13.62 0.91
N PHE A 553 -6.25 -14.52 1.09
CA PHE A 553 -6.49 -15.83 1.72
C PHE A 553 -5.60 -16.21 2.90
N CYS A 554 -4.47 -15.54 3.12
CA CYS A 554 -3.49 -16.01 4.11
C CYS A 554 -3.51 -15.21 5.42
N GLN A 555 -4.61 -14.55 5.78
CA GLN A 555 -4.63 -13.58 6.89
C GLN A 555 -5.32 -14.06 8.18
N GLU A 556 -6.33 -14.93 8.12
CA GLU A 556 -7.00 -15.42 9.32
C GLU A 556 -7.37 -16.88 9.01
N ASP A 557 -6.62 -17.85 9.56
CA ASP A 557 -6.85 -19.30 9.39
C ASP A 557 -7.03 -19.80 7.94
N GLY A 558 -6.06 -19.47 7.07
CA GLY A 558 -6.11 -19.86 5.67
C GLY A 558 -5.81 -21.34 5.42
N ASP A 559 -6.84 -22.20 5.46
CA ASP A 559 -6.81 -23.62 5.08
C ASP A 559 -6.30 -23.87 3.63
N MET A 560 -6.09 -22.80 2.86
CA MET A 560 -5.70 -22.74 1.43
C MET A 560 -4.27 -22.21 1.18
N CYS A 561 -3.54 -21.78 2.22
CA CYS A 561 -2.14 -21.37 2.13
C CYS A 561 -1.25 -22.36 2.88
N GLY A 562 -0.12 -22.78 2.29
CA GLY A 562 0.88 -23.60 2.99
C GLY A 562 2.04 -22.74 3.52
N GLY A 563 2.40 -22.90 4.79
CA GLY A 563 3.46 -22.14 5.48
C GLY A 563 2.96 -21.45 6.77
N HIS A 564 3.87 -20.94 7.62
CA HIS A 564 3.49 -20.22 8.84
C HIS A 564 2.80 -18.89 8.50
N THR A 565 1.59 -18.72 9.02
CA THR A 565 0.80 -17.48 8.93
C THR A 565 1.46 -16.38 9.76
N CYS A 566 1.40 -15.17 9.20
CA CYS A 566 1.97 -13.97 9.77
C CYS A 566 0.96 -13.28 10.68
N ASP A 567 0.61 -13.88 11.82
CA ASP A 567 -0.06 -13.15 12.89
C ASP A 567 0.44 -13.63 14.25
N ALA A 568 0.95 -12.68 15.03
CA ALA A 568 1.07 -12.81 16.47
C ALA A 568 -0.23 -12.27 17.05
N GLU A 569 -1.05 -13.16 17.61
CA GLU A 569 -2.21 -12.79 18.42
C GLU A 569 -1.77 -11.85 19.55
N VAL A 570 -2.44 -10.71 19.69
CA VAL A 570 -2.42 -9.93 20.93
C VAL A 570 -3.50 -10.52 21.80
N GLU A 571 -3.12 -11.22 22.87
CA GLU A 571 -4.07 -11.68 23.88
C GLU A 571 -4.62 -10.48 24.67
N TYR A 572 -5.94 -10.48 24.87
CA TYR A 572 -6.66 -9.53 25.72
C TYR A 572 -6.99 -10.20 27.05
N ASP A 573 -7.00 -9.43 28.14
CA ASP A 573 -7.49 -9.95 29.43
C ASP A 573 -9.02 -10.17 29.42
N GLU A 574 -9.55 -10.83 30.45
CA GLU A 574 -10.99 -11.12 30.60
C GLU A 574 -11.88 -9.86 30.68
N ALA A 575 -11.29 -8.66 30.73
CA ALA A 575 -11.98 -7.37 30.68
C ALA A 575 -11.82 -6.63 29.34
N GLY A 576 -11.11 -7.19 28.36
CA GLY A 576 -10.95 -6.65 27.01
C GLY A 576 -9.96 -5.49 26.90
N ASN A 577 -9.03 -5.34 27.85
CA ASN A 577 -7.97 -4.33 27.75
C ASN A 577 -6.69 -4.92 27.10
N PRO A 578 -6.01 -4.18 26.21
CA PRO A 578 -4.64 -4.51 25.84
C PRO A 578 -3.72 -4.23 27.04
N GLU A 579 -2.80 -5.15 27.36
CA GLU A 579 -1.82 -4.93 28.43
C GLU A 579 -1.01 -3.64 28.17
N HIS A 580 -1.16 -2.66 29.08
CA HIS A 580 -0.47 -1.37 29.01
C HIS A 580 1.05 -1.55 29.14
N ILE A 581 1.82 -1.06 28.16
CA ILE A 581 3.25 -0.77 28.33
C ILE A 581 3.35 0.54 29.11
N GLU A 582 3.85 0.47 30.34
CA GLU A 582 4.07 1.64 31.22
C GLU A 582 5.05 2.66 30.61
N ASP A 583 4.73 3.95 30.81
CA ASP A 583 5.56 5.12 30.51
C ASP A 583 6.94 5.05 31.19
N ILE A 584 8.03 5.12 30.42
CA ILE A 584 9.39 5.21 30.95
C ILE A 584 9.88 6.67 30.90
N HIS A 585 10.13 7.19 32.10
CA HIS A 585 10.82 8.43 32.42
C HIS A 585 12.06 8.73 31.55
N GLN A 586 12.25 10.01 31.25
CA GLN A 586 13.49 10.59 30.70
C GLN A 586 14.68 10.33 31.63
N GLU A 587 15.59 9.45 31.22
CA GLU A 587 16.95 9.34 31.76
C GLU A 587 17.97 9.49 30.62
N GLU A 588 19.14 10.02 30.98
CA GLU A 588 20.23 10.60 30.18
C GLU A 588 20.47 9.96 28.79
N ILE A 589 20.44 10.81 27.75
CA ILE A 589 20.65 10.41 26.35
C ILE A 589 22.17 10.31 26.09
N GLY A 590 22.64 9.12 25.71
CA GLY A 590 24.00 8.90 25.18
C GLY A 590 24.19 9.52 23.79
N GLU A 591 25.38 9.33 23.19
CA GLU A 591 25.71 9.97 21.91
C GLU A 591 24.82 9.43 20.77
N THR A 592 24.29 10.32 19.92
CA THR A 592 23.44 9.92 18.77
C THR A 592 24.28 9.70 17.53
N VAL A 593 24.26 8.47 17.00
CA VAL A 593 25.01 8.03 15.82
C VAL A 593 24.04 7.77 14.68
N LYS A 594 24.35 8.23 13.46
CA LYS A 594 23.50 8.01 12.27
C LYS A 594 24.09 6.95 11.34
N LEU A 595 23.22 6.11 10.76
CA LEU A 595 23.56 5.03 9.86
C LEU A 595 22.61 5.02 8.64
N ASN A 596 23.16 5.17 7.44
CA ASN A 596 22.40 5.04 6.20
C ASN A 596 22.59 3.63 5.62
N ALA A 597 21.50 2.86 5.56
CA ALA A 597 21.38 1.52 5.01
C ALA A 597 20.43 1.46 3.78
N CYS A 598 20.17 2.60 3.14
CA CYS A 598 19.34 2.68 1.93
C CYS A 598 19.98 1.95 0.74
N GLY A 599 19.15 1.35 -0.12
CA GLY A 599 19.60 0.60 -1.30
C GLY A 599 20.04 -0.84 -1.04
N LEU A 600 20.08 -1.27 0.23
CA LEU A 600 20.33 -2.65 0.61
C LEU A 600 19.01 -3.44 0.70
N GLN A 601 19.04 -4.72 0.32
CA GLN A 601 17.94 -5.67 0.49
C GLN A 601 18.24 -6.61 1.67
N CYS A 602 17.21 -7.21 2.26
CA CYS A 602 17.37 -8.22 3.32
C CYS A 602 18.47 -9.26 3.00
N PRO A 603 19.44 -9.53 3.91
CA PRO A 603 19.55 -9.06 5.31
C PRO A 603 20.44 -7.80 5.51
N GLY A 604 20.81 -7.11 4.43
CA GLY A 604 21.81 -6.04 4.42
C GLY A 604 21.60 -4.91 5.44
N PRO A 605 20.38 -4.33 5.59
CA PRO A 605 20.14 -3.28 6.59
C PRO A 605 20.42 -3.73 8.02
N ILE A 606 19.94 -4.92 8.41
CA ILE A 606 20.12 -5.47 9.77
C ILE A 606 21.60 -5.74 10.09
N MET A 607 22.38 -6.19 9.11
CA MET A 607 23.82 -6.40 9.29
C MET A 607 24.58 -5.11 9.57
N GLN A 608 24.19 -4.00 8.93
CA GLN A 608 24.80 -2.68 9.17
C GLN A 608 24.46 -2.18 10.57
N VAL A 609 23.20 -2.36 11.01
CA VAL A 609 22.77 -2.06 12.38
C VAL A 609 23.60 -2.84 13.39
N PHE A 610 23.74 -4.15 13.21
CA PHE A 610 24.50 -5.00 14.13
C PHE A 610 25.98 -4.57 14.25
N LYS A 611 26.65 -4.27 13.12
CA LYS A 611 28.04 -3.78 13.13
C LYS A 611 28.15 -2.46 13.88
N LYS A 612 27.29 -1.50 13.58
CA LYS A 612 27.35 -0.17 14.21
C LYS A 612 27.01 -0.22 15.69
N MET A 613 26.04 -1.05 16.08
CA MET A 613 25.68 -1.26 17.49
C MET A 613 26.80 -1.92 18.30
N LYS A 614 27.68 -2.74 17.70
CA LYS A 614 28.87 -3.28 18.40
C LYS A 614 29.88 -2.19 18.78
N GLU A 615 30.01 -1.15 17.96
CA GLU A 615 30.96 -0.05 18.15
C GLU A 615 30.48 1.01 19.16
N MET A 616 29.19 1.04 19.46
CA MET A 616 28.55 2.03 20.34
C MET A 616 28.65 1.64 21.83
N LYS A 617 28.49 2.59 22.75
CA LYS A 617 28.43 2.33 24.19
C LYS A 617 26.99 2.08 24.63
N ASP A 618 26.81 1.40 25.75
CA ASP A 618 25.49 1.21 26.34
C ASP A 618 24.88 2.57 26.72
N GLY A 619 23.62 2.79 26.36
CA GLY A 619 22.93 4.08 26.46
C GLY A 619 22.97 4.93 25.18
N ASP A 620 23.86 4.66 24.23
CA ASP A 620 23.94 5.41 22.96
C ASP A 620 22.75 5.09 22.04
N VAL A 621 22.44 6.05 21.15
CA VAL A 621 21.27 6.01 20.27
C VAL A 621 21.71 5.92 18.81
N LEU A 622 21.24 4.90 18.09
CA LEU A 622 21.50 4.68 16.67
C LEU A 622 20.27 5.04 15.85
N GLU A 623 20.40 6.04 14.97
CA GLU A 623 19.41 6.39 13.96
C GLU A 623 19.76 5.70 12.64
N VAL A 624 18.91 4.80 12.16
CA VAL A 624 19.13 3.98 10.96
C VAL A 624 18.13 4.36 9.88
N GLU A 625 18.54 4.48 8.63
CA GLU A 625 17.65 4.77 7.49
C GLU A 625 17.79 3.69 6.39
N ALA A 626 16.71 3.02 5.97
CA ALA A 626 16.70 1.93 4.98
C ALA A 626 15.53 2.05 3.98
N THR A 627 15.65 1.46 2.78
CA THR A 627 14.58 1.51 1.75
C THR A 627 13.82 0.19 1.58
N ASP A 628 14.17 -0.82 2.36
CA ASP A 628 13.56 -2.15 2.30
C ASP A 628 12.26 -2.17 3.13
N PRO A 629 11.08 -2.47 2.55
CA PRO A 629 9.83 -2.53 3.29
C PRO A 629 9.82 -3.56 4.42
N GLY A 630 10.63 -4.62 4.32
CA GLY A 630 10.80 -5.63 5.38
C GLY A 630 11.55 -5.12 6.61
N PHE A 631 12.33 -4.04 6.47
CA PHE A 631 13.22 -3.53 7.52
C PHE A 631 12.49 -3.18 8.81
N MET A 632 11.28 -2.60 8.73
CA MET A 632 10.52 -2.21 9.94
C MET A 632 10.08 -3.42 10.78
N SER A 633 9.75 -4.54 10.12
CA SER A 633 9.41 -5.78 10.80
C SER A 633 10.66 -6.48 11.35
N ASP A 634 11.71 -6.55 10.53
CA ASP A 634 12.98 -7.20 10.86
C ASP A 634 13.67 -6.50 12.04
N ILE A 635 13.66 -5.16 12.08
CA ILE A 635 14.33 -4.40 13.13
C ILE A 635 13.63 -4.54 14.49
N LYS A 636 12.29 -4.60 14.49
CA LYS A 636 11.49 -4.87 15.69
C LYS A 636 11.85 -6.23 16.29
N THR A 637 11.97 -7.24 15.43
CA THR A 637 12.36 -8.61 15.83
C THR A 637 13.81 -8.67 16.31
N TRP A 638 14.72 -7.96 15.64
CA TRP A 638 16.14 -7.91 15.98
C TRP A 638 16.38 -7.22 17.34
N CYS A 639 15.71 -6.10 17.63
CA CYS A 639 15.83 -5.39 18.92
C CYS A 639 15.36 -6.27 20.08
N LYS A 640 14.17 -6.91 19.95
CA LYS A 640 13.64 -7.85 20.96
C LYS A 640 14.61 -9.00 21.26
N ARG A 641 15.29 -9.54 20.24
CA ARG A 641 16.21 -10.68 20.38
C ARG A 641 17.59 -10.32 20.91
N THR A 642 18.07 -9.12 20.64
CA THR A 642 19.43 -8.68 21.03
C THR A 642 19.46 -7.91 22.34
N GLY A 643 18.31 -7.67 22.97
CA GLY A 643 18.21 -6.90 24.22
C GLY A 643 18.37 -5.38 24.03
N ASN A 644 18.28 -4.89 22.78
CA ASN A 644 18.31 -3.46 22.46
C ASN A 644 16.90 -2.87 22.45
N THR A 645 16.78 -1.61 22.83
CA THR A 645 15.47 -0.93 22.94
C THR A 645 15.17 -0.19 21.64
N LEU A 646 14.15 -0.61 20.90
CA LEU A 646 13.63 0.18 19.79
C LEU A 646 12.90 1.40 20.36
N ILE A 647 13.42 2.60 20.14
CA ILE A 647 12.83 3.85 20.64
C ILE A 647 11.67 4.28 19.74
N SER A 648 11.89 4.31 18.43
CA SER A 648 10.88 4.70 17.46
C SER A 648 11.20 4.16 16.08
N THR A 649 10.18 4.07 15.24
CA THR A 649 10.32 3.86 13.80
C THR A 649 9.50 4.92 13.09
N GLU A 650 10.11 5.60 12.14
CA GLU A 650 9.50 6.69 11.39
C GLU A 650 9.62 6.37 9.90
N LYS A 651 8.62 6.73 9.10
CA LYS A 651 8.76 6.73 7.64
C LYS A 651 9.11 8.13 7.17
N ARG A 652 10.16 8.26 6.39
CA ARG A 652 10.55 9.49 5.69
C ARG A 652 10.15 9.37 4.21
N ASP A 653 10.10 10.49 3.49
CA ASP A 653 9.56 10.59 2.13
C ASP A 653 9.94 9.45 1.16
N LYS A 654 11.14 8.86 1.29
CA LYS A 654 11.64 7.77 0.41
C LYS A 654 12.34 6.63 1.16
N SER A 655 12.19 6.54 2.47
CA SER A 655 12.94 5.61 3.33
C SER A 655 12.21 5.32 4.65
N PHE A 656 12.66 4.29 5.36
CA PHE A 656 12.22 3.88 6.67
C PHE A 656 13.35 4.15 7.66
N ALA A 657 13.08 4.95 8.68
CA ALA A 657 14.00 5.25 9.75
C ALA A 657 13.66 4.47 11.03
N ALA A 658 14.67 4.01 11.75
CA ALA A 658 14.53 3.38 13.07
C ALA A 658 15.53 3.99 14.05
N ILE A 659 15.06 4.36 15.24
CA ILE A 659 15.90 4.85 16.33
C ILE A 659 16.01 3.74 17.37
N ILE A 660 17.23 3.32 17.67
CA ILE A 660 17.53 2.16 18.51
C ILE A 660 18.47 2.61 19.62
N ARG A 661 18.14 2.32 20.87
CA ARG A 661 19.07 2.51 22.00
C ARG A 661 19.81 1.21 22.27
N LYS A 662 21.12 1.30 22.43
CA LYS A 662 21.92 0.17 22.91
C LYS A 662 21.63 -0.04 24.40
N GLY A 663 20.88 -1.11 24.70
CA GLY A 663 20.53 -1.67 26.02
C GLY A 663 20.38 -0.72 27.23
N VAL A 664 19.17 -0.63 27.81
CA VAL A 664 18.86 -0.87 29.26
C VAL A 664 17.33 -1.14 29.36
N LYS A 665 16.95 -2.16 30.15
CA LYS A 665 15.61 -2.71 30.46
C LYS A 665 15.06 -3.79 29.51
N ASN A 666 15.61 -4.99 29.63
CA ASN A 666 14.86 -6.22 29.93
C ASN A 666 15.85 -7.37 30.11
N LYS A 667 16.34 -7.55 31.35
CA LYS A 667 16.82 -8.87 31.79
C LYS A 667 15.60 -9.58 32.36
N PRO A 668 15.06 -10.63 31.74
CA PRO A 668 14.09 -11.49 32.39
C PRO A 668 14.81 -12.22 33.53
N THR A 669 14.21 -12.15 34.71
CA THR A 669 14.61 -12.85 35.93
C THR A 669 14.49 -14.37 35.75
N THR A 670 15.44 -15.08 36.37
CA THR A 670 15.75 -16.50 36.21
C THR A 670 14.66 -17.50 36.63
N ALA A 671 14.46 -18.55 35.81
CA ALA A 671 14.22 -19.94 36.23
C ALA A 671 14.86 -20.90 35.19
N PRO A 672 15.48 -22.03 35.60
CA PRO A 672 16.27 -22.86 34.70
C PRO A 672 15.36 -23.78 33.89
N VAL A 673 15.13 -23.42 32.62
CA VAL A 673 14.56 -24.31 31.61
C VAL A 673 15.71 -24.83 30.76
N ALA A 674 15.70 -26.13 30.48
CA ALA A 674 16.75 -26.86 29.76
C ALA A 674 17.23 -26.11 28.51
N ASN A 675 18.56 -26.08 28.31
CA ASN A 675 19.25 -25.43 27.19
C ASN A 675 18.45 -25.58 25.88
N PRO A 676 17.89 -24.49 25.33
CA PRO A 676 17.33 -24.56 24.00
C PRO A 676 18.49 -24.79 23.02
N ARG A 677 18.33 -25.79 22.14
CA ARG A 677 19.24 -26.01 21.01
C ARG A 677 19.16 -24.79 20.12
N GLU A 678 20.21 -23.98 20.10
CA GLU A 678 20.22 -22.70 19.41
C GLU A 678 21.37 -22.55 18.41
N ASP A 679 22.21 -23.58 18.30
CA ASP A 679 23.40 -23.57 17.46
C ASP A 679 23.06 -23.95 16.01
N LYS A 680 23.94 -23.59 15.08
CA LYS A 680 23.80 -23.95 13.66
C LYS A 680 24.98 -24.83 13.26
N SER A 681 24.71 -25.90 12.53
CA SER A 681 25.75 -26.75 11.96
C SER A 681 25.64 -26.77 10.44
N MET A 682 26.78 -26.92 9.77
CA MET A 682 26.80 -27.13 8.33
C MET A 682 27.93 -28.05 7.90
N VAL A 683 27.67 -28.93 6.94
CA VAL A 683 28.68 -29.73 6.25
C VAL A 683 29.00 -29.05 4.93
N VAL A 684 30.27 -28.74 4.70
CA VAL A 684 30.76 -28.23 3.42
C VAL A 684 31.53 -29.34 2.72
N PHE A 685 30.85 -29.99 1.79
CA PHE A 685 31.38 -31.06 0.95
C PHE A 685 31.96 -30.51 -0.36
N SER A 686 31.34 -29.45 -0.92
CA SER A 686 31.76 -28.89 -2.20
C SER A 686 33.02 -28.01 -2.10
N GLY A 687 33.91 -28.14 -3.10
CA GLY A 687 35.06 -27.25 -3.31
C GLY A 687 34.83 -26.16 -4.37
N ASP A 688 33.60 -25.94 -4.83
CA ASP A 688 33.30 -24.91 -5.82
C ASP A 688 33.29 -23.51 -5.18
N LEU A 689 33.83 -22.51 -5.89
CA LEU A 689 34.01 -21.14 -5.39
C LEU A 689 32.69 -20.50 -4.94
N ASP A 690 31.63 -20.61 -5.75
CA ASP A 690 30.30 -20.05 -5.49
C ASP A 690 29.61 -20.70 -4.28
N LYS A 691 29.72 -22.03 -4.14
CA LYS A 691 29.17 -22.74 -2.99
C LYS A 691 29.94 -22.42 -1.71
N ALA A 692 31.26 -22.34 -1.78
CA ALA A 692 32.08 -21.90 -0.66
C ALA A 692 31.73 -20.47 -0.20
N ILE A 693 31.53 -19.54 -1.15
CA ILE A 693 31.06 -18.18 -0.85
C ILE A 693 29.69 -18.22 -0.15
N ALA A 694 28.75 -19.00 -0.67
CA ALA A 694 27.42 -19.14 -0.06
C ALA A 694 27.51 -19.69 1.38
N SER A 695 28.29 -20.74 1.62
CA SER A 695 28.49 -21.32 2.96
C SER A 695 28.99 -20.29 3.96
N PHE A 696 30.00 -19.49 3.60
CA PHE A 696 30.56 -18.48 4.50
C PHE A 696 29.66 -17.25 4.66
N ILE A 697 28.83 -16.90 3.67
CA ILE A 697 27.81 -15.85 3.83
C ILE A 697 26.74 -16.29 4.84
N ILE A 698 26.25 -17.53 4.71
CA ILE A 698 25.25 -18.10 5.63
C ILE A 698 25.82 -18.18 7.05
N ALA A 699 27.06 -18.68 7.19
CA ALA A 699 27.71 -18.81 8.49
C ALA A 699 27.90 -17.44 9.18
N ASN A 700 28.38 -16.42 8.45
CA ASN A 700 28.54 -15.08 9.00
C ASN A 700 27.19 -14.42 9.34
N GLY A 701 26.15 -14.64 8.53
CA GLY A 701 24.79 -14.17 8.80
C GLY A 701 24.22 -14.77 10.09
N ALA A 702 24.35 -16.09 10.25
CA ALA A 702 23.92 -16.78 11.47
C ALA A 702 24.71 -16.32 12.71
N ALA A 703 26.04 -16.17 12.60
CA ALA A 703 26.87 -15.65 13.69
C ALA A 703 26.51 -14.21 14.07
N ALA A 704 26.17 -13.36 13.09
CA ALA A 704 25.70 -11.99 13.33
C ALA A 704 24.34 -11.92 14.04
N MET A 705 23.53 -12.98 13.95
CA MET A 705 22.27 -13.12 14.70
C MET A 705 22.48 -13.65 16.13
N GLY A 706 23.73 -13.74 16.59
CA GLY A 706 24.08 -14.25 17.93
C GLY A 706 24.07 -15.77 18.04
N ARG A 707 23.96 -16.51 16.92
CA ARG A 707 23.98 -17.98 16.91
C ARG A 707 25.42 -18.48 16.92
N LYS A 708 25.70 -19.57 17.65
CA LYS A 708 26.96 -20.29 17.47
C LYS A 708 26.87 -21.12 16.19
N VAL A 709 27.94 -21.12 15.40
CA VAL A 709 27.96 -21.80 14.09
C VAL A 709 29.16 -22.73 14.03
N THR A 710 28.93 -23.97 13.63
CA THR A 710 29.99 -24.96 13.34
C THR A 710 29.94 -25.38 11.87
N MET A 711 31.03 -25.14 11.15
CA MET A 711 31.22 -25.54 9.76
C MET A 711 32.16 -26.75 9.68
N PHE A 712 31.69 -27.88 9.18
CA PHE A 712 32.45 -29.11 9.03
C PHE A 712 32.83 -29.35 7.56
N PHE A 713 34.09 -29.18 7.22
CA PHE A 713 34.63 -29.34 5.87
C PHE A 713 35.12 -30.76 5.64
N THR A 714 34.63 -31.38 4.57
CA THR A 714 34.97 -32.77 4.22
C THR A 714 35.16 -32.92 2.72
N PHE A 715 35.89 -33.95 2.29
CA PHE A 715 36.22 -34.21 0.89
C PHE A 715 36.65 -32.93 0.14
N TRP A 716 36.00 -32.58 -0.96
CA TRP A 716 36.40 -31.48 -1.83
C TRP A 716 36.35 -30.10 -1.15
N GLY A 717 35.50 -29.94 -0.13
CA GLY A 717 35.41 -28.74 0.69
C GLY A 717 36.71 -28.42 1.44
N LEU A 718 37.54 -29.43 1.74
CA LEU A 718 38.85 -29.21 2.37
C LEU A 718 39.77 -28.32 1.53
N ASN A 719 39.60 -28.29 0.20
CA ASN A 719 40.40 -27.43 -0.68
C ASN A 719 40.16 -25.93 -0.45
N VAL A 720 39.00 -25.57 0.11
CA VAL A 720 38.67 -24.19 0.50
C VAL A 720 39.59 -23.70 1.62
N LEU A 721 39.95 -24.61 2.54
CA LEU A 721 40.73 -24.32 3.75
C LEU A 721 42.24 -24.45 3.55
N ARG A 722 42.73 -24.82 2.37
CA ARG A 722 44.17 -24.96 2.11
C ARG A 722 44.85 -23.59 2.00
N LYS A 723 46.08 -23.48 2.50
CA LYS A 723 46.95 -22.33 2.24
C LYS A 723 47.24 -22.21 0.75
N HIS A 724 47.29 -20.97 0.27
CA HIS A 724 47.58 -20.67 -1.14
C HIS A 724 49.02 -21.05 -1.51
N ASP A 725 49.96 -20.81 -0.61
CA ASP A 725 51.38 -21.04 -0.85
C ASP A 725 51.76 -22.51 -0.67
N LYS A 726 52.74 -22.96 -1.44
CA LYS A 726 53.20 -24.36 -1.39
C LYS A 726 54.03 -24.58 -0.13
N ILE A 727 53.59 -25.50 0.72
CA ILE A 727 54.31 -25.92 1.92
C ILE A 727 54.97 -27.27 1.63
N ASN A 728 56.26 -27.39 1.98
CA ASN A 728 57.01 -28.63 1.81
C ASN A 728 56.77 -29.55 3.00
N VAL A 729 55.90 -30.54 2.79
CA VAL A 729 55.54 -31.57 3.79
C VAL A 729 55.99 -32.95 3.32
N ASN A 730 56.39 -33.80 4.26
CA ASN A 730 56.88 -35.14 3.95
C ASN A 730 55.70 -36.09 3.70
N LYS A 731 55.58 -36.61 2.47
CA LYS A 731 54.40 -37.33 1.97
C LYS A 731 54.78 -38.53 1.10
N GLY A 732 53.91 -39.55 1.09
CA GLY A 732 53.99 -40.69 0.18
C GLY A 732 53.88 -40.28 -1.29
N PHE A 733 54.29 -41.17 -2.21
CA PHE A 733 54.26 -40.89 -3.65
C PHE A 733 52.85 -40.58 -4.18
N MET A 734 51.84 -41.34 -3.73
CA MET A 734 50.44 -41.15 -4.12
C MET A 734 49.85 -39.85 -3.55
N ASP A 735 50.13 -39.54 -2.28
CA ASP A 735 49.64 -38.31 -1.61
C ASP A 735 50.21 -37.05 -2.26
N LYS A 736 51.48 -37.09 -2.72
CA LYS A 736 52.10 -36.01 -3.50
C LYS A 736 51.39 -35.79 -4.84
N MET A 737 50.94 -36.87 -5.48
CA MET A 737 50.21 -36.80 -6.74
C MET A 737 48.81 -36.21 -6.54
N PHE A 738 48.05 -36.70 -5.56
CA PHE A 738 46.73 -36.16 -5.21
C PHE A 738 46.80 -34.69 -4.80
N GLY A 739 47.72 -34.33 -3.90
CA GLY A 739 47.91 -32.96 -3.43
C GLY A 739 48.36 -31.95 -4.52
N ALA A 740 48.93 -32.43 -5.63
CA ALA A 740 49.29 -31.64 -6.80
C ALA A 740 48.13 -31.43 -7.78
N MET A 741 47.20 -32.37 -7.87
CA MET A 741 46.03 -32.31 -8.77
C MET A 741 44.88 -31.45 -8.21
N MET A 742 44.83 -31.25 -6.90
CA MET A 742 43.75 -30.52 -6.23
C MET A 742 44.03 -29.00 -6.10
N PRO A 743 42.99 -28.14 -6.16
CA PRO A 743 43.12 -26.71 -5.95
C PRO A 743 43.78 -26.36 -4.61
N ARG A 744 44.57 -25.28 -4.59
CA ARG A 744 45.22 -24.75 -3.38
C ARG A 744 44.57 -23.45 -2.98
N GLY A 745 43.71 -23.55 -1.97
CA GLY A 745 43.01 -22.44 -1.35
C GLY A 745 41.93 -21.81 -2.21
N SER A 746 41.18 -20.92 -1.57
CA SER A 746 40.04 -20.17 -2.11
C SER A 746 40.29 -19.49 -3.46
N ARG A 747 41.52 -19.04 -3.75
CA ARG A 747 41.90 -18.35 -5.01
C ARG A 747 41.94 -19.25 -6.25
N ARG A 748 42.09 -20.56 -6.08
CA ARG A 748 42.19 -21.51 -7.20
C ARG A 748 40.93 -22.35 -7.42
N LEU A 749 39.86 -22.04 -6.69
CA LEU A 749 38.58 -22.72 -6.84
C LEU A 749 37.88 -22.32 -8.15
N GLY A 750 37.31 -23.32 -8.83
CA GLY A 750 36.46 -23.12 -10.00
C GLY A 750 35.03 -22.80 -9.60
N LEU A 751 34.27 -22.18 -10.48
CA LEU A 751 32.81 -22.09 -10.31
C LEU A 751 32.12 -23.42 -10.61
N SER A 752 31.04 -23.71 -9.88
CA SER A 752 30.23 -24.92 -10.07
C SER A 752 29.58 -24.98 -11.46
N ARG A 753 29.29 -23.81 -12.05
CA ARG A 753 28.79 -23.63 -13.42
C ARG A 753 29.46 -22.45 -14.09
N MET A 754 29.58 -22.49 -15.42
CA MET A 754 30.16 -21.39 -16.22
C MET A 754 31.61 -21.02 -15.82
N ASN A 755 32.42 -22.00 -15.39
CA ASN A 755 33.81 -21.75 -15.02
C ASN A 755 34.67 -21.24 -16.21
N MET A 756 34.31 -21.58 -17.45
CA MET A 756 34.94 -21.10 -18.70
C MET A 756 36.47 -21.11 -18.65
N ALA A 757 37.07 -22.27 -18.36
CA ALA A 757 38.51 -22.45 -18.16
C ALA A 757 39.14 -21.47 -17.13
N GLY A 758 38.37 -21.11 -16.09
CA GLY A 758 38.77 -20.18 -15.03
C GLY A 758 38.42 -18.71 -15.29
N MET A 759 37.88 -18.35 -16.47
CA MET A 759 37.39 -17.00 -16.74
C MET A 759 36.17 -16.65 -15.89
N GLY A 760 35.30 -17.63 -15.60
CA GLY A 760 34.14 -17.47 -14.74
C GLY A 760 34.52 -17.05 -13.32
N SER A 761 35.47 -17.75 -12.69
CA SER A 761 35.97 -17.39 -11.35
C SER A 761 36.59 -15.99 -11.28
N LYS A 762 37.22 -15.52 -12.36
CA LYS A 762 37.74 -14.13 -12.43
C LYS A 762 36.62 -13.11 -12.61
N MET A 763 35.63 -13.43 -13.45
CA MET A 763 34.49 -12.55 -13.72
C MET A 763 33.64 -12.37 -12.47
N ILE A 764 33.31 -13.45 -11.75
CA ILE A 764 32.50 -13.37 -10.53
C ILE A 764 33.23 -12.59 -9.43
N ARG A 765 34.54 -12.79 -9.25
CA ARG A 765 35.33 -12.02 -8.28
C ARG A 765 35.38 -10.53 -8.64
N ARG A 766 35.46 -10.19 -9.92
CA ARG A 766 35.38 -8.80 -10.39
C ARG A 766 33.99 -8.20 -10.16
N VAL A 767 32.93 -8.93 -10.47
CA VAL A 767 31.55 -8.50 -10.19
C VAL A 767 31.32 -8.32 -8.69
N MET A 768 31.83 -9.22 -7.86
CA MET A 768 31.78 -9.09 -6.41
C MET A 768 32.50 -7.82 -5.95
N GLN A 769 33.69 -7.54 -6.47
CA GLN A 769 34.42 -6.31 -6.17
C GLN A 769 33.66 -5.05 -6.63
N ASP A 770 33.12 -5.04 -7.86
CA ASP A 770 32.33 -3.93 -8.40
C ASP A 770 31.02 -3.70 -7.62
N LYS A 771 30.52 -4.75 -6.95
CA LYS A 771 29.32 -4.75 -6.10
C LYS A 771 29.63 -4.59 -4.61
N ASN A 772 30.90 -4.37 -4.23
CA ASN A 772 31.37 -4.30 -2.83
C ASN A 772 31.00 -5.53 -1.98
N ILE A 773 31.03 -6.72 -2.57
CA ILE A 773 30.88 -8.00 -1.86
C ILE A 773 32.27 -8.48 -1.45
N ASP A 774 32.42 -8.86 -0.17
CA ASP A 774 33.65 -9.39 0.41
C ASP A 774 34.17 -10.60 -0.37
N SER A 775 35.50 -10.70 -0.49
CA SER A 775 36.11 -11.88 -1.10
C SER A 775 35.90 -13.12 -0.23
N LEU A 776 36.00 -14.33 -0.81
CA LEU A 776 35.91 -15.56 -0.03
C LEU A 776 36.97 -15.59 1.09
N GLU A 777 38.14 -15.03 0.83
CA GLU A 777 39.21 -14.88 1.82
C GLU A 777 38.79 -13.99 3.00
N ASP A 778 38.15 -12.86 2.72
CA ASP A 778 37.66 -11.94 3.75
C ASP A 778 36.47 -12.55 4.53
N LEU A 779 35.61 -13.31 3.85
CA LEU A 779 34.48 -14.00 4.47
C LEU A 779 34.93 -15.09 5.45
N ILE A 780 36.01 -15.81 5.12
CA ILE A 780 36.64 -16.79 6.01
C ILE A 780 37.19 -16.11 7.27
N LEU A 781 37.95 -15.01 7.10
CA LEU A 781 38.50 -14.25 8.22
C LEU A 781 37.39 -13.70 9.13
N LYS A 782 36.35 -13.10 8.54
CA LYS A 782 35.19 -12.60 9.29
C LYS A 782 34.46 -13.71 10.03
N ALA A 783 34.37 -14.91 9.46
CA ALA A 783 33.75 -16.04 10.14
C ALA A 783 34.56 -16.42 11.39
N GLN A 784 35.88 -16.49 11.29
CA GLN A 784 36.77 -16.77 12.42
C GLN A 784 36.69 -15.67 13.49
N GLU A 785 36.71 -14.39 13.10
CA GLU A 785 36.57 -13.24 14.01
C GLU A 785 35.20 -13.21 14.72
N ASN A 786 34.14 -13.67 14.03
CA ASN A 786 32.80 -13.79 14.59
C ASN A 786 32.59 -15.05 15.45
N GLY A 787 33.62 -15.87 15.65
CA GLY A 787 33.55 -17.07 16.50
C GLY A 787 32.89 -18.28 15.83
N VAL A 788 32.83 -18.31 14.50
CA VAL A 788 32.41 -19.50 13.75
C VAL A 788 33.49 -20.59 13.90
N ARG A 789 33.10 -21.78 14.36
CA ARG A 789 34.00 -22.93 14.47
C ARG A 789 34.16 -23.59 13.12
N ILE A 790 35.39 -23.60 12.58
CA ILE A 790 35.71 -24.23 11.31
C ILE A 790 36.45 -25.54 11.59
N VAL A 791 35.86 -26.67 11.20
CA VAL A 791 36.36 -28.02 11.51
C VAL A 791 36.69 -28.75 10.22
N ALA A 792 37.92 -29.23 10.07
CA ALA A 792 38.35 -30.09 8.97
C ALA A 792 38.23 -31.58 9.33
N CYS A 793 37.67 -32.37 8.42
CA CYS A 793 37.47 -33.80 8.61
C CYS A 793 38.79 -34.58 8.53
N ALA A 794 39.24 -35.15 9.65
CA ALA A 794 40.50 -35.89 9.73
C ALA A 794 40.59 -37.06 8.75
N MET A 795 39.53 -37.88 8.65
CA MET A 795 39.48 -39.02 7.72
C MET A 795 39.58 -38.57 6.25
N SER A 796 38.90 -37.48 5.89
CA SER A 796 38.97 -36.94 4.52
C SER A 796 40.34 -36.34 4.22
N MET A 797 41.01 -35.75 5.21
CA MET A 797 42.39 -35.29 5.09
C MET A 797 43.36 -36.43 4.85
N ASP A 798 43.23 -37.54 5.58
CA ASP A 798 44.04 -38.75 5.36
C ASP A 798 43.83 -39.34 3.97
N VAL A 799 42.57 -39.47 3.52
CA VAL A 799 42.22 -40.00 2.19
C VAL A 799 42.75 -39.11 1.06
N MET A 800 42.75 -37.79 1.26
CA MET A 800 43.18 -36.82 0.25
C MET A 800 44.66 -36.44 0.38
N GLY A 801 45.37 -37.02 1.35
CA GLY A 801 46.77 -36.74 1.64
C GLY A 801 47.03 -35.26 1.93
N ILE A 802 46.15 -34.60 2.69
CA ILE A 802 46.28 -33.20 3.14
C ILE A 802 46.75 -33.21 4.61
N THR A 803 47.82 -32.49 4.95
CA THR A 803 48.30 -32.39 6.34
C THR A 803 47.87 -31.08 6.99
N GLU A 804 47.86 -31.03 8.31
CA GLU A 804 47.42 -29.85 9.08
C GLU A 804 48.25 -28.60 8.74
N GLU A 805 49.55 -28.76 8.46
CA GLU A 805 50.43 -27.65 8.09
C GLU A 805 50.02 -26.99 6.77
N GLU A 806 49.24 -27.67 5.92
CA GLU A 806 48.73 -27.14 4.67
C GLU A 806 47.40 -26.38 4.79
N LEU A 807 46.76 -26.37 5.97
CA LEU A 807 45.52 -25.63 6.21
C LEU A 807 45.78 -24.20 6.73
N ILE A 808 44.81 -23.31 6.50
CA ILE A 808 44.81 -21.96 7.07
C ILE A 808 44.74 -22.01 8.59
N ASP A 809 45.27 -20.97 9.25
CA ASP A 809 45.34 -20.93 10.71
C ASP A 809 43.92 -20.79 11.30
N GLY A 810 43.65 -21.40 12.46
CA GLY A 810 42.34 -21.34 13.13
C GLY A 810 41.33 -22.39 12.66
N VAL A 811 41.77 -23.46 11.99
CA VAL A 811 40.95 -24.63 11.64
C VAL A 811 41.14 -25.73 12.68
N GLU A 812 40.05 -26.25 13.23
CA GLU A 812 40.04 -27.38 14.16
C GLU A 812 40.02 -28.72 13.41
N MET A 813 40.60 -29.77 13.98
CA MET A 813 40.52 -31.12 13.43
C MET A 813 39.38 -31.90 14.11
N GLY A 814 38.50 -32.50 13.31
CA GLY A 814 37.34 -33.23 13.84
C GLY A 814 37.01 -34.49 13.05
N GLY A 815 36.54 -35.50 13.76
CA GLY A 815 35.91 -36.68 13.17
C GLY A 815 34.39 -36.55 13.11
N VAL A 816 33.72 -37.59 12.60
CA VAL A 816 32.26 -37.67 12.50
C VAL A 816 31.57 -37.41 13.85
N ALA A 817 32.15 -37.89 14.97
CA ALA A 817 31.62 -37.67 16.30
C ALA A 817 31.63 -36.20 16.76
N ASN A 818 32.64 -35.42 16.37
CA ASN A 818 32.73 -33.99 16.70
C ASN A 818 31.62 -33.21 15.98
N TYR A 819 31.40 -33.53 14.70
CA TYR A 819 30.30 -32.94 13.93
C TYR A 819 28.92 -33.38 14.43
N LEU A 820 28.71 -34.67 14.71
CA LEU A 820 27.43 -35.16 15.23
C LEU A 820 27.09 -34.52 16.59
N GLY A 821 28.07 -34.32 17.47
CA GLY A 821 27.87 -33.57 18.72
C GLY A 821 27.42 -32.13 18.49
N ALA A 822 28.07 -31.41 17.56
CA ALA A 822 27.64 -30.05 17.19
C ALA A 822 26.26 -30.02 16.51
N ALA A 823 25.91 -31.05 15.73
CA ALA A 823 24.61 -31.17 15.08
C ALA A 823 23.48 -31.50 16.07
N GLU A 824 23.75 -32.28 17.12
CA GLU A 824 22.79 -32.56 18.20
C GLU A 824 22.46 -31.32 19.04
N GLU A 825 23.41 -30.40 19.19
CA GLU A 825 23.22 -29.11 19.88
C GLU A 825 22.62 -28.04 18.95
N SER A 826 22.55 -28.31 17.65
CA SER A 826 21.99 -27.40 16.64
C SER A 826 20.50 -27.63 16.40
N ASP A 827 19.75 -26.56 16.15
CA ASP A 827 18.35 -26.60 15.69
C ASP A 827 18.23 -26.60 14.15
N VAL A 828 19.31 -26.30 13.44
CA VAL A 828 19.39 -26.37 11.97
C VAL A 828 20.73 -26.96 11.54
N ASN A 829 20.67 -27.85 10.55
CA ASN A 829 21.82 -28.49 9.94
C ASN A 829 21.74 -28.39 8.40
N LEU A 830 22.77 -27.81 7.78
CA LEU A 830 22.84 -27.61 6.32
C LEU A 830 23.91 -28.50 5.70
N PHE A 831 23.65 -29.04 4.51
CA PHE A 831 24.63 -29.81 3.74
C PHE A 831 24.88 -29.13 2.39
N ILE A 832 26.12 -28.68 2.16
CA ILE A 832 26.49 -27.76 1.06
C ILE A 832 27.61 -28.33 0.18
#